data_AF-A0A401SPJ4-F1
#
_entry.id   AF-A0A401SPJ4-F1
#
_cell.length_a   1.000
_cell.length_b   1.000
_cell.length_c   1.000
_cell.angle_alpha   90.00
_cell.angle_beta   90.00
_cell.angle_gamma   90.00
#
_symmetry.space_group_name_H-M   'P 1'
#
loop_
_entity.id
_entity.type
_entity.pdbx_description
1 polymer ?
#
loop_
_entity_poly.entity_id
_entity_poly.type
_entity_poly.pdbx_seq_one_letter_code
_entity_poly.pdbx_strand_id
1 'polypeptide(L)'
;MLNYNNCRQATLIWFTAEFLKELDKTAEAKEILHIALTLLPETCPLSLKETEVYFKVHYSIGQLCVTMGKTQDAEKHFRKALHSIDYASKYIRKNLPDMVRCLAHLLFKLANLVMQGGSTDITDILQKARRITKKTCDPCTEANLKILEGFRKIHLSKLLEAENYFKQALDIRQKWYGKLHPVVAEILEPLADLLCYPKYSKSLDWSQSKKFYKEVLKIQEDSMQRARSSETRDQINLHRAITLYKLGKLLKNDGNCQARKETAERLRHSFDLLTELLGPNHHLTMEVRRLLKHVEKQVCLSDIEIYGFDYDYTLAFYSSNLHTLIFNAAREILIQQHKYPEDLRKYDYNPNFVIRGLHYDVQKGIVMKIDAFHYIQLGTTYSAVLGRLIDSGKKLFLITNSPFSFVDKGMQYMVGKDWRDLFDIIIVQAEKPAFFNDNRRPFRRANQRDKLHWDKISKLEKGKIYKQGNLYEFLKLTGWTGSKVLYFGDHIYSDLADLTLKHGWRTGAIIPELRSEIKTMNTDQYNRVVVWLQGLTGLLERMQTYEDAESRMVLQEWIKERNELREMTKTIFNPQFGSIFRTHHNPTYFSRRLSRFADIYMASLSCILSYNLHNTFYPRRTPLQHEASLWSDQIGASPSKYPYIEGLAQIK
;
A
#
# COMPACT_ATOMS: atom_id res chain seq x y z
N MET A 1 -20.43 63.55 -1.48
CA MET A 1 -20.35 62.88 -0.16
C MET A 1 -20.48 61.36 -0.26
N LEU A 2 -21.47 60.82 -1.00
CA LEU A 2 -21.79 59.38 -1.11
C LEU A 2 -20.57 58.41 -1.11
N ASN A 3 -19.66 58.48 -2.10
CA ASN A 3 -18.49 57.59 -2.18
C ASN A 3 -17.67 57.49 -0.88
N TYR A 4 -17.55 58.58 -0.12
CA TYR A 4 -16.77 58.59 1.13
C TYR A 4 -17.45 57.74 2.23
N ASN A 5 -18.77 57.64 2.20
CA ASN A 5 -19.53 56.78 3.11
C ASN A 5 -19.41 55.31 2.70
N ASN A 6 -19.54 55.01 1.41
CA ASN A 6 -19.32 53.67 0.85
C ASN A 6 -17.91 53.14 1.17
N CYS A 7 -16.88 53.98 1.05
CA CYS A 7 -15.51 53.63 1.44
C CYS A 7 -15.40 53.25 2.92
N ARG A 8 -16.07 54.00 3.81
CA ARG A 8 -16.09 53.68 5.25
C ARG A 8 -16.80 52.36 5.52
N GLN A 9 -17.95 52.12 4.88
CA GLN A 9 -18.68 50.85 4.99
C GLN A 9 -17.85 49.68 4.48
N ALA A 10 -17.28 49.76 3.27
CA ALA A 10 -16.40 48.71 2.73
C ALA A 10 -15.14 48.47 3.58
N THR A 11 -14.59 49.52 4.23
CA THR A 11 -13.49 49.38 5.21
C THR A 11 -13.94 48.61 6.46
N LEU A 12 -15.12 48.93 7.01
CA LEU A 12 -15.68 48.26 8.18
C LEU A 12 -15.99 46.79 7.87
N ILE A 13 -16.62 46.52 6.73
CA ILE A 13 -16.94 45.18 6.24
C ILE A 13 -15.66 44.35 6.03
N TRP A 14 -14.58 44.95 5.51
CA TRP A 14 -13.26 44.31 5.45
C TRP A 14 -12.70 43.97 6.83
N PHE A 15 -12.74 44.88 7.80
CA PHE A 15 -12.32 44.58 9.18
C PHE A 15 -13.15 43.45 9.82
N THR A 16 -14.47 43.45 9.63
CA THR A 16 -15.36 42.37 10.09
C THR A 16 -14.98 41.03 9.45
N ALA A 17 -14.67 41.00 8.15
CA ALA A 17 -14.24 39.79 7.48
C ALA A 17 -12.85 39.28 7.91
N GLU A 18 -11.89 40.17 8.21
CA GLU A 18 -10.62 39.78 8.82
C GLU A 18 -10.82 39.22 10.24
N PHE A 19 -11.72 39.81 11.04
CA PHE A 19 -12.10 39.25 12.35
C PHE A 19 -12.80 37.88 12.23
N LEU A 20 -13.68 37.69 11.23
CA LEU A 20 -14.30 36.40 10.94
C LEU A 20 -13.29 35.35 10.48
N LYS A 21 -12.20 35.73 9.78
CA LYS A 21 -11.08 34.83 9.46
C LYS A 21 -10.34 34.37 10.72
N GLU A 22 -10.08 35.25 11.68
CA GLU A 22 -9.49 34.88 12.98
C GLU A 22 -10.43 34.00 13.83
N LEU A 23 -11.73 34.00 13.53
CA LEU A 23 -12.75 33.10 14.09
C LEU A 23 -13.02 31.86 13.22
N ASP A 24 -12.19 31.58 12.21
CA ASP A 24 -12.30 30.47 11.25
C ASP A 24 -13.61 30.41 10.43
N LYS A 25 -14.39 31.50 10.43
CA LYS A 25 -15.66 31.64 9.70
C LYS A 25 -15.41 32.03 8.23
N THR A 26 -14.64 31.19 7.53
CA THR A 26 -14.07 31.47 6.20
C THR A 26 -15.12 31.72 5.11
N ALA A 27 -16.25 31.01 5.16
CA ALA A 27 -17.38 31.19 4.23
C ALA A 27 -18.09 32.55 4.45
N GLU A 28 -18.49 32.84 5.69
CA GLU A 28 -19.14 34.10 6.07
C GLU A 28 -18.25 35.31 5.74
N ALA A 29 -16.95 35.22 6.06
CA ALA A 29 -15.97 36.23 5.70
C ALA A 29 -15.92 36.48 4.17
N LYS A 30 -16.03 35.43 3.35
CA LYS A 30 -16.03 35.56 1.89
C LYS A 30 -17.29 36.24 1.36
N GLU A 31 -18.47 35.86 1.85
CA GLU A 31 -19.74 36.51 1.46
C GLU A 31 -19.73 37.99 1.82
N ILE A 32 -19.30 38.31 3.04
CA ILE A 32 -19.18 39.69 3.55
C ILE A 32 -18.16 40.49 2.72
N LEU A 33 -17.05 39.90 2.29
CA LEU A 33 -16.12 40.56 1.35
C LEU A 33 -16.69 40.75 -0.06
N HIS A 34 -17.57 39.87 -0.54
CA HIS A 34 -18.27 40.12 -1.80
C HIS A 34 -19.27 41.28 -1.68
N ILE A 35 -19.90 41.48 -0.52
CA ILE A 35 -20.69 42.69 -0.22
C ILE A 35 -19.81 43.94 -0.17
N ALA A 36 -18.57 43.86 0.34
CA ALA A 36 -17.63 45.00 0.28
C ALA A 36 -17.31 45.43 -1.17
N LEU A 37 -17.33 44.51 -2.14
CA LEU A 37 -17.08 44.83 -3.55
C LEU A 37 -18.23 45.59 -4.22
N THR A 38 -19.50 45.31 -3.89
CA THR A 38 -20.65 46.01 -4.51
C THR A 38 -20.77 47.47 -4.08
N LEU A 39 -20.08 47.87 -3.00
CA LEU A 39 -19.99 49.24 -2.53
C LEU A 39 -18.88 50.07 -3.21
N LEU A 40 -17.99 49.42 -3.98
CA LEU A 40 -16.82 50.03 -4.60
C LEU A 40 -16.99 50.16 -6.13
N PRO A 41 -16.40 51.17 -6.79
CA PRO A 41 -16.45 51.26 -8.25
C PRO A 41 -15.67 50.12 -8.91
N GLU A 42 -16.24 49.50 -9.95
CA GLU A 42 -15.53 48.46 -10.73
C GLU A 42 -14.54 49.06 -11.75
N THR A 43 -14.74 50.31 -12.17
CA THR A 43 -13.93 50.99 -13.19
C THR A 43 -12.82 51.84 -12.58
N CYS A 44 -11.64 51.82 -13.22
CA CYS A 44 -10.51 52.69 -12.90
C CYS A 44 -10.58 54.00 -13.72
N PRO A 45 -10.00 55.12 -13.26
CA PRO A 45 -9.18 55.27 -12.06
C PRO A 45 -9.99 55.48 -10.77
N LEU A 46 -9.57 54.81 -9.70
CA LEU A 46 -10.11 54.96 -8.35
C LEU A 46 -9.41 56.11 -7.60
N SER A 47 -10.09 56.74 -6.63
CA SER A 47 -9.42 57.65 -5.70
C SER A 47 -8.44 56.91 -4.77
N LEU A 48 -7.59 57.65 -4.05
CA LEU A 48 -6.62 57.14 -3.07
C LEU A 48 -7.24 56.12 -2.10
N LYS A 49 -8.41 56.44 -1.54
CA LYS A 49 -9.04 55.66 -0.48
C LYS A 49 -9.87 54.50 -1.01
N GLU A 50 -10.51 54.67 -2.17
CA GLU A 50 -11.15 53.57 -2.91
C GLU A 50 -10.09 52.52 -3.33
N THR A 51 -8.93 52.96 -3.83
CA THR A 51 -7.81 52.08 -4.21
C THR A 51 -7.32 51.22 -3.03
N GLU A 52 -7.15 51.82 -1.85
CA GLU A 52 -6.68 51.10 -0.66
C GLU A 52 -7.67 50.01 -0.22
N VAL A 53 -8.96 50.32 -0.18
CA VAL A 53 -10.00 49.37 0.25
C VAL A 53 -10.24 48.30 -0.82
N TYR A 54 -10.28 48.67 -2.10
CA TYR A 54 -10.39 47.73 -3.23
C TYR A 54 -9.23 46.73 -3.27
N PHE A 55 -8.00 47.20 -3.06
CA PHE A 55 -6.82 46.35 -2.91
C PHE A 55 -6.98 45.38 -1.72
N LYS A 56 -7.33 45.90 -0.53
CA LYS A 56 -7.49 45.10 0.69
C LYS A 56 -8.55 44.01 0.53
N VAL A 57 -9.73 44.35 0.01
CA VAL A 57 -10.84 43.41 -0.20
C VAL A 57 -10.46 42.32 -1.20
N HIS A 58 -9.92 42.66 -2.38
CA HIS A 58 -9.51 41.65 -3.35
C HIS A 58 -8.31 40.80 -2.89
N TYR A 59 -7.39 41.36 -2.11
CA TYR A 59 -6.31 40.59 -1.49
C TYR A 59 -6.87 39.57 -0.49
N SER A 60 -7.81 39.96 0.38
CA SER A 60 -8.46 39.05 1.34
C SER A 60 -9.31 37.97 0.67
N ILE A 61 -10.09 38.30 -0.38
CA ILE A 61 -10.81 37.28 -1.18
C ILE A 61 -9.83 36.34 -1.87
N GLY A 62 -8.73 36.86 -2.43
CA GLY A 62 -7.69 36.04 -3.05
C GLY A 62 -7.04 35.07 -2.04
N GLN A 63 -6.78 35.52 -0.81
CA GLN A 63 -6.32 34.63 0.27
C GLN A 63 -7.32 33.50 0.57
N LEU A 64 -8.61 33.83 0.71
CA LEU A 64 -9.67 32.84 0.96
C LEU A 64 -9.84 31.87 -0.22
N CYS A 65 -9.70 32.33 -1.46
CA CYS A 65 -9.70 31.43 -2.62
C CYS A 65 -8.49 30.47 -2.62
N VAL A 66 -7.32 30.87 -2.09
CA VAL A 66 -6.19 29.94 -1.90
C VAL A 66 -6.49 28.89 -0.82
N THR A 67 -7.04 29.26 0.34
CA THR A 67 -7.36 28.27 1.40
C THR A 67 -8.48 27.33 0.96
N MET A 68 -9.45 27.80 0.18
CA MET A 68 -10.48 26.98 -0.47
C MET A 68 -9.99 26.17 -1.70
N GLY A 69 -8.69 26.20 -2.04
CA GLY A 69 -8.13 25.48 -3.19
C GLY A 69 -8.52 26.01 -4.58
N LYS A 70 -9.24 27.14 -4.66
CA LYS A 70 -9.72 27.77 -5.91
C LYS A 70 -8.63 28.67 -6.53
N THR A 71 -7.58 28.04 -7.05
CA THR A 71 -6.37 28.72 -7.58
C THR A 71 -6.67 29.74 -8.68
N GLN A 72 -7.56 29.42 -9.63
CA GLN A 72 -7.93 30.34 -10.72
C GLN A 72 -8.68 31.58 -10.23
N ASP A 73 -9.62 31.42 -9.29
CA ASP A 73 -10.31 32.55 -8.64
C ASP A 73 -9.32 33.41 -7.84
N ALA A 74 -8.39 32.77 -7.12
CA ALA A 74 -7.35 33.47 -6.37
C ALA A 74 -6.48 34.34 -7.30
N GLU A 75 -5.99 33.78 -8.42
CA GLU A 75 -5.19 34.52 -9.39
C GLU A 75 -5.97 35.70 -9.98
N LYS A 76 -7.25 35.50 -10.34
CA LYS A 76 -8.15 36.54 -10.86
C LYS A 76 -8.32 37.70 -9.88
N HIS A 77 -8.54 37.42 -8.60
CA HIS A 77 -8.65 38.45 -7.56
C HIS A 77 -7.31 39.13 -7.27
N PHE A 78 -6.20 38.39 -7.23
CA PHE A 78 -4.87 38.95 -7.07
C PHE A 78 -4.44 39.84 -8.24
N ARG A 79 -4.81 39.51 -9.48
CA ARG A 79 -4.61 40.39 -10.65
C ARG A 79 -5.46 41.66 -10.57
N LYS A 80 -6.74 41.59 -10.14
CA LYS A 80 -7.56 42.80 -9.87
C LYS A 80 -6.92 43.71 -8.80
N ALA A 81 -6.41 43.14 -7.71
CA ALA A 81 -5.71 43.90 -6.66
C ALA A 81 -4.40 44.55 -7.14
N LEU A 82 -3.64 43.88 -8.02
CA LEU A 82 -2.42 44.46 -8.59
C LEU A 82 -2.75 45.60 -9.57
N HIS A 83 -3.79 45.42 -10.40
CA HIS A 83 -4.23 46.39 -11.40
C HIS A 83 -4.63 47.74 -10.77
N SER A 84 -5.36 47.73 -9.65
CA SER A 84 -5.74 48.99 -8.96
C SER A 84 -4.53 49.79 -8.45
N ILE A 85 -3.39 49.13 -8.15
CA ILE A 85 -2.14 49.78 -7.74
C ILE A 85 -1.27 50.21 -8.93
N ASP A 86 -1.34 49.53 -10.07
CA ASP A 86 -0.59 49.95 -11.27
C ASP A 86 -1.13 51.28 -11.86
N TYR A 87 -2.42 51.59 -11.69
CA TYR A 87 -3.02 52.91 -11.98
C TYR A 87 -2.91 53.93 -10.83
N ALA A 88 -2.54 53.49 -9.62
CA ALA A 88 -2.43 54.35 -8.45
C ALA A 88 -1.26 55.35 -8.58
N SER A 89 -1.49 56.60 -8.17
CA SER A 89 -0.56 57.71 -8.42
C SER A 89 0.84 57.49 -7.81
N LYS A 90 1.85 58.15 -8.41
CA LYS A 90 3.27 58.07 -8.03
C LYS A 90 3.53 58.42 -6.54
N TYR A 91 2.59 59.13 -5.90
CA TYR A 91 2.58 59.50 -4.49
C TYR A 91 2.30 58.30 -3.55
N ILE A 92 1.39 57.41 -3.96
CA ILE A 92 0.99 56.21 -3.19
C ILE A 92 2.18 55.26 -3.03
N ARG A 93 3.02 55.16 -4.07
CA ARG A 93 4.27 54.38 -4.09
C ARG A 93 5.42 54.98 -3.27
N LYS A 94 5.15 55.98 -2.41
CA LYS A 94 6.08 56.57 -1.43
C LYS A 94 5.57 56.54 0.02
N ASN A 95 4.28 56.80 0.28
CA ASN A 95 3.83 57.27 1.60
C ASN A 95 3.02 56.29 2.47
N LEU A 96 2.80 55.03 2.06
CA LEU A 96 2.01 54.04 2.83
C LEU A 96 2.76 52.71 3.02
N PRO A 97 3.60 52.57 4.09
CA PRO A 97 4.45 51.38 4.31
C PRO A 97 3.68 50.06 4.30
N ASP A 98 2.53 49.99 4.97
CA ASP A 98 1.72 48.75 5.04
C ASP A 98 1.14 48.33 3.69
N MET A 99 0.72 49.27 2.85
CA MET A 99 0.26 48.96 1.49
C MET A 99 1.41 48.36 0.66
N VAL A 100 2.63 48.89 0.81
CA VAL A 100 3.82 48.37 0.10
C VAL A 100 4.21 46.98 0.63
N ARG A 101 4.08 46.72 1.95
CA ARG A 101 4.28 45.40 2.57
C ARG A 101 3.25 44.37 2.11
N CYS A 102 1.97 44.73 2.08
CA CYS A 102 0.91 43.86 1.56
C CYS A 102 1.04 43.61 0.05
N LEU A 103 1.48 44.60 -0.73
CA LEU A 103 1.75 44.45 -2.16
C LEU A 103 2.91 43.47 -2.42
N ALA A 104 3.95 43.45 -1.58
CA ALA A 104 5.00 42.43 -1.67
C ALA A 104 4.47 41.02 -1.40
N HIS A 105 3.59 40.84 -0.40
CA HIS A 105 2.92 39.56 -0.14
C HIS A 105 1.94 39.15 -1.25
N LEU A 106 1.24 40.12 -1.88
CA LEU A 106 0.42 39.87 -3.07
C LEU A 106 1.27 39.34 -4.22
N LEU A 107 2.38 40.00 -4.56
CA LEU A 107 3.27 39.58 -5.64
C LEU A 107 3.89 38.21 -5.37
N PHE A 108 4.19 37.87 -4.11
CA PHE A 108 4.62 36.53 -3.71
C PHE A 108 3.55 35.46 -3.94
N LYS A 109 2.32 35.67 -3.43
CA LYS A 109 1.20 34.72 -3.62
C LYS A 109 0.82 34.57 -5.10
N LEU A 110 0.82 35.66 -5.85
CA LEU A 110 0.54 35.67 -7.29
C LEU A 110 1.62 34.92 -8.09
N ALA A 111 2.90 35.18 -7.82
CA ALA A 111 4.00 34.47 -8.48
C ALA A 111 3.92 32.95 -8.25
N ASN A 112 3.72 32.51 -7.00
CA ASN A 112 3.59 31.09 -6.68
C ASN A 112 2.42 30.41 -7.43
N LEU A 113 1.26 31.08 -7.54
CA LEU A 113 0.11 30.57 -8.32
C LEU A 113 0.41 30.47 -9.82
N VAL A 114 1.00 31.52 -10.42
CA VAL A 114 1.36 31.54 -11.85
C VAL A 114 2.37 30.44 -12.20
N MET A 115 3.32 30.15 -11.29
CA MET A 115 4.30 29.08 -11.44
C MET A 115 3.69 27.68 -11.27
N GLN A 116 2.74 27.52 -10.34
CA GLN A 116 1.94 26.29 -10.22
C GLN A 116 1.05 26.06 -11.46
N GLY A 117 0.55 27.13 -12.08
CA GLY A 117 -0.17 27.11 -13.35
C GLY A 117 0.72 26.81 -14.58
N GLY A 118 2.02 26.57 -14.39
CA GLY A 118 2.96 26.18 -15.46
C GLY A 118 3.48 27.33 -16.33
N SER A 119 3.08 28.59 -16.07
CA SER A 119 3.59 29.73 -16.83
C SER A 119 4.97 30.16 -16.34
N THR A 120 5.92 30.25 -17.27
CA THR A 120 7.31 30.62 -16.98
C THR A 120 7.58 32.12 -17.04
N ASP A 121 6.69 32.93 -17.63
CA ASP A 121 6.85 34.38 -17.67
C ASP A 121 6.31 35.08 -16.41
N ILE A 122 7.11 34.97 -15.36
CA ILE A 122 7.00 35.74 -14.11
C ILE A 122 7.91 36.97 -14.11
N THR A 123 8.40 37.43 -15.27
CA THR A 123 9.52 38.39 -15.34
C THR A 123 9.12 39.79 -14.86
N ASP A 124 7.95 40.31 -15.27
CA ASP A 124 7.39 41.57 -14.75
C ASP A 124 7.10 41.47 -13.25
N ILE A 125 6.47 40.38 -12.80
CA ILE A 125 6.09 40.16 -11.40
C ILE A 125 7.34 40.20 -10.50
N LEU A 126 8.43 39.54 -10.91
CA LEU A 126 9.72 39.61 -10.21
C LEU A 126 10.38 40.97 -10.31
N GLN A 127 10.32 41.66 -11.45
CA GLN A 127 10.89 43.01 -11.57
C GLN A 127 10.14 44.02 -10.68
N LYS A 128 8.81 43.91 -10.57
CA LYS A 128 7.98 44.66 -9.62
C LYS A 128 8.35 44.29 -8.18
N ALA A 129 8.42 43.00 -7.84
CA ALA A 129 8.79 42.54 -6.49
C ALA A 129 10.18 43.06 -6.06
N ARG A 130 11.21 42.94 -6.90
CA ARG A 130 12.57 43.48 -6.66
C ARG A 130 12.54 45.00 -6.38
N ARG A 131 11.78 45.77 -7.17
CA ARG A 131 11.60 47.24 -6.99
C ARG A 131 10.89 47.61 -5.68
N ILE A 132 10.06 46.71 -5.15
CA ILE A 132 9.28 46.92 -3.93
C ILE A 132 10.08 46.49 -2.69
N THR A 133 10.71 45.32 -2.70
CA THR A 133 11.59 44.85 -1.62
C THR A 133 12.75 45.83 -1.34
N LYS A 134 13.34 46.42 -2.39
CA LYS A 134 14.39 47.45 -2.25
C LYS A 134 13.87 48.79 -1.67
N LYS A 135 12.56 48.98 -1.54
CA LYS A 135 11.93 50.14 -0.87
C LYS A 135 11.45 49.86 0.55
N THR A 136 11.01 48.63 0.84
CA THR A 136 10.55 48.25 2.18
C THR A 136 11.71 48.06 3.14
N CYS A 137 12.83 47.49 2.65
CA CYS A 137 13.91 46.97 3.49
C CYS A 137 13.42 45.98 4.56
N ASP A 138 12.26 45.35 4.33
CA ASP A 138 11.62 44.44 5.27
C ASP A 138 12.14 42.99 5.09
N PRO A 139 12.65 42.33 6.15
CA PRO A 139 13.23 40.99 6.08
C PRO A 139 12.30 39.91 5.52
N CYS A 140 10.98 40.01 5.79
CA CYS A 140 10.02 39.05 5.26
C CYS A 140 9.86 39.24 3.75
N THR A 141 9.77 40.48 3.27
CA THR A 141 9.74 40.78 1.83
C THR A 141 11.04 40.40 1.11
N GLU A 142 12.20 40.44 1.79
CA GLU A 142 13.45 39.90 1.21
C GLU A 142 13.43 38.37 1.16
N ALA A 143 13.15 37.68 2.26
CA ALA A 143 13.07 36.21 2.27
C ALA A 143 12.08 35.68 1.21
N ASN A 144 10.91 36.30 1.09
CA ASN A 144 9.89 35.96 0.10
C ASN A 144 10.42 36.17 -1.34
N LEU A 145 11.11 37.28 -1.63
CA LEU A 145 11.74 37.49 -2.94
C LEU A 145 12.80 36.43 -3.26
N LYS A 146 13.62 36.05 -2.29
CA LYS A 146 14.67 35.02 -2.45
C LYS A 146 14.04 33.65 -2.76
N ILE A 147 12.95 33.29 -2.10
CA ILE A 147 12.18 32.05 -2.39
C ILE A 147 11.70 32.02 -3.85
N LEU A 148 11.14 33.12 -4.36
CA LEU A 148 10.67 33.18 -5.76
C LEU A 148 11.80 33.03 -6.78
N GLU A 149 12.94 33.68 -6.55
CA GLU A 149 14.12 33.47 -7.41
C GLU A 149 14.62 32.02 -7.28
N GLY A 150 14.58 31.41 -6.09
CA GLY A 150 14.87 29.99 -5.88
C GLY A 150 14.01 29.08 -6.76
N PHE A 151 12.67 29.18 -6.65
CA PHE A 151 11.76 28.40 -7.49
C PHE A 151 11.95 28.69 -8.99
N ARG A 152 12.13 29.97 -9.39
CA ARG A 152 12.40 30.32 -10.79
C ARG A 152 13.65 29.62 -11.33
N LYS A 153 14.71 29.52 -10.52
CA LYS A 153 15.94 28.83 -10.90
C LYS A 153 15.71 27.31 -11.02
N ILE A 154 14.78 26.71 -10.27
CA ILE A 154 14.33 25.32 -10.52
C ILE A 154 13.68 25.19 -11.91
N HIS A 155 12.71 26.03 -12.28
CA HIS A 155 12.10 25.98 -13.62
C HIS A 155 13.14 26.20 -14.74
N LEU A 156 14.15 27.04 -14.52
CA LEU A 156 15.28 27.24 -15.44
C LEU A 156 16.38 26.15 -15.35
N SER A 157 16.14 25.05 -14.62
CA SER A 157 17.13 23.98 -14.35
C SER A 157 18.47 24.42 -13.75
N LYS A 158 18.53 25.62 -13.16
CA LYS A 158 19.70 26.25 -12.51
C LYS A 158 19.75 25.90 -11.01
N LEU A 159 19.85 24.61 -10.73
CA LEU A 159 19.60 24.03 -9.39
C LEU A 159 20.60 24.50 -8.31
N LEU A 160 21.89 24.67 -8.65
CA LEU A 160 22.90 25.25 -7.75
C LEU A 160 22.57 26.70 -7.33
N GLU A 161 22.06 27.50 -8.27
CA GLU A 161 21.64 28.87 -7.99
C GLU A 161 20.39 28.86 -7.09
N ALA A 162 19.45 27.92 -7.33
CA ALA A 162 18.24 27.75 -6.53
C ALA A 162 18.56 27.46 -5.05
N GLU A 163 19.46 26.51 -4.76
CA GLU A 163 19.81 26.15 -3.38
C GLU A 163 20.42 27.34 -2.61
N ASN A 164 21.25 28.15 -3.29
CA ASN A 164 21.82 29.36 -2.70
C ASN A 164 20.72 30.39 -2.33
N TYR A 165 19.74 30.61 -3.21
CA TYR A 165 18.61 31.50 -2.91
C TYR A 165 17.77 31.00 -1.73
N PHE A 166 17.46 29.69 -1.67
CA PHE A 166 16.74 29.12 -0.53
C PHE A 166 17.55 29.16 0.77
N LYS A 167 18.87 28.94 0.74
CA LYS A 167 19.76 29.08 1.90
C LYS A 167 19.77 30.51 2.46
N GLN A 168 19.84 31.52 1.58
CA GLN A 168 19.73 32.93 1.99
C GLN A 168 18.36 33.24 2.61
N ALA A 169 17.28 32.73 2.02
CA ALA A 169 15.94 32.88 2.57
C ALA A 169 15.79 32.18 3.95
N LEU A 170 16.40 31.00 4.11
CA LEU A 170 16.38 30.22 5.35
C LEU A 170 17.09 30.96 6.49
N ASP A 171 18.28 31.52 6.23
CA ASP A 171 19.03 32.31 7.23
C ASP A 171 18.22 33.51 7.72
N ILE A 172 17.65 34.29 6.78
CA ILE A 172 16.78 35.43 7.13
C ILE A 172 15.59 34.97 7.98
N ARG A 173 14.87 33.91 7.58
CA ARG A 173 13.71 33.44 8.36
C ARG A 173 14.09 32.85 9.71
N GLN A 174 15.17 32.08 9.82
CA GLN A 174 15.64 31.54 11.11
C GLN A 174 16.13 32.63 12.06
N LYS A 175 16.78 33.67 11.54
CA LYS A 175 17.30 34.80 12.33
C LYS A 175 16.19 35.68 12.92
N TRP A 176 15.09 35.87 12.18
CA TRP A 176 13.98 36.75 12.61
C TRP A 176 12.84 36.04 13.33
N TYR A 177 12.51 34.79 12.98
CA TYR A 177 11.38 34.06 13.56
C TYR A 177 11.79 32.90 14.48
N GLY A 178 13.07 32.52 14.50
CA GLY A 178 13.56 31.36 15.23
C GLY A 178 13.29 30.03 14.52
N LYS A 179 14.06 28.99 14.88
CA LYS A 179 14.13 27.72 14.13
C LYS A 179 12.87 26.86 14.14
N LEU A 180 11.94 27.08 15.09
CA LEU A 180 10.71 26.30 15.24
C LEU A 180 9.46 26.97 14.61
N HIS A 181 9.60 28.13 13.96
CA HIS A 181 8.45 28.86 13.43
C HIS A 181 7.89 28.18 12.16
N PRO A 182 6.55 28.12 11.94
CA PRO A 182 5.94 27.49 10.76
C PRO A 182 6.52 27.98 9.43
N VAL A 183 6.80 29.28 9.37
CA VAL A 183 7.33 29.97 8.19
C VAL A 183 8.80 29.59 7.91
N VAL A 184 9.50 28.85 8.77
CA VAL A 184 10.78 28.20 8.46
C VAL A 184 10.56 26.87 7.71
N ALA A 185 9.52 26.12 8.04
CA ALA A 185 9.20 24.85 7.38
C ALA A 185 8.91 25.02 5.88
N GLU A 186 8.25 26.13 5.52
CA GLU A 186 8.01 26.58 4.13
C GLU A 186 9.27 26.64 3.24
N ILE A 187 10.49 26.74 3.81
CA ILE A 187 11.75 26.72 3.06
C ILE A 187 12.47 25.38 3.19
N LEU A 188 12.42 24.77 4.39
CA LEU A 188 13.06 23.47 4.64
C LEU A 188 12.49 22.37 3.72
N GLU A 189 11.18 22.37 3.43
CA GLU A 189 10.58 21.38 2.54
C GLU A 189 11.01 21.56 1.06
N PRO A 190 10.96 22.76 0.44
CA PRO A 190 11.57 23.00 -0.88
C PRO A 190 13.07 22.72 -0.96
N LEU A 191 13.84 22.97 0.11
CA LEU A 191 15.26 22.56 0.16
C LEU A 191 15.42 21.04 0.16
N ALA A 192 14.57 20.32 0.89
CA ALA A 192 14.57 18.87 0.94
C ALA A 192 14.14 18.23 -0.40
N ASP A 193 13.12 18.81 -1.06
CA ASP A 193 12.70 18.44 -2.41
C ASP A 193 13.82 18.67 -3.44
N LEU A 194 14.48 19.84 -3.40
CA LEU A 194 15.57 20.21 -4.31
C LEU A 194 16.79 19.30 -4.16
N LEU A 195 17.20 19.00 -2.93
CA LEU A 195 18.29 18.05 -2.65
C LEU A 195 17.99 16.64 -3.16
N CYS A 196 16.70 16.27 -3.27
CA CYS A 196 16.27 14.98 -3.81
C CYS A 196 16.04 14.98 -5.33
N TYR A 197 16.29 16.09 -6.04
CA TYR A 197 15.99 16.19 -7.46
C TYR A 197 16.98 15.35 -8.30
N PRO A 198 16.54 14.43 -9.18
CA PRO A 198 17.44 13.49 -9.86
C PRO A 198 18.50 14.14 -10.78
N LYS A 199 18.25 15.35 -11.30
CA LYS A 199 19.25 16.10 -12.08
C LYS A 199 20.23 16.91 -11.22
N TYR A 200 20.05 16.94 -9.89
CA TYR A 200 20.90 17.70 -8.98
C TYR A 200 21.94 16.83 -8.28
N SER A 201 21.51 15.69 -7.72
CA SER A 201 22.37 14.94 -6.82
C SER A 201 23.45 14.16 -7.56
N LYS A 202 24.70 14.60 -7.38
CA LYS A 202 25.90 13.90 -7.87
C LYS A 202 26.31 12.71 -6.99
N SER A 203 25.65 12.52 -5.85
CA SER A 203 25.87 11.43 -4.89
C SER A 203 24.53 10.88 -4.40
N LEU A 204 24.50 9.62 -3.96
CA LEU A 204 23.29 8.99 -3.41
C LEU A 204 23.02 9.35 -1.93
N ASP A 205 23.75 10.30 -1.34
CA ASP A 205 23.58 10.66 0.07
C ASP A 205 22.43 11.67 0.27
N TRP A 206 21.25 11.13 0.57
CA TRP A 206 20.06 11.91 0.92
C TRP A 206 20.01 12.36 2.40
N SER A 207 21.07 12.16 3.19
CA SER A 207 21.10 12.45 4.65
C SER A 207 20.63 13.86 5.00
N GLN A 208 21.14 14.87 4.29
CA GLN A 208 20.78 16.28 4.55
C GLN A 208 19.29 16.57 4.26
N SER A 209 18.70 15.92 3.25
CA SER A 209 17.28 16.05 2.94
C SER A 209 16.40 15.36 3.99
N LYS A 210 16.77 14.13 4.41
CA LYS A 210 16.10 13.43 5.52
C LYS A 210 16.11 14.26 6.81
N LYS A 211 17.21 14.96 7.10
CA LYS A 211 17.31 15.90 8.23
C LYS A 211 16.30 17.04 8.11
N PHE A 212 16.22 17.71 6.96
CA PHE A 212 15.26 18.80 6.74
C PHE A 212 13.80 18.33 6.87
N TYR A 213 13.41 17.17 6.33
CA TYR A 213 12.06 16.62 6.57
C TYR A 213 11.78 16.32 8.05
N LYS A 214 12.78 15.80 8.80
CA LYS A 214 12.62 15.55 10.25
C LYS A 214 12.51 16.87 11.04
N GLU A 215 13.15 17.95 10.59
CA GLU A 215 12.97 19.30 11.15
C GLU A 215 11.59 19.89 10.81
N VAL A 216 11.09 19.71 9.58
CA VAL A 216 9.73 20.13 9.15
C VAL A 216 8.65 19.43 9.98
N LEU A 217 8.74 18.10 10.16
CA LEU A 217 7.77 17.33 10.97
C LEU A 217 7.70 17.85 12.41
N LYS A 218 8.85 18.19 13.02
CA LYS A 218 8.91 18.76 14.37
C LYS A 218 8.24 20.14 14.46
N ILE A 219 8.38 20.98 13.43
CA ILE A 219 7.69 22.27 13.34
C ILE A 219 6.18 22.07 13.20
N GLN A 220 5.74 21.12 12.37
CA GLN A 220 4.32 20.80 12.18
C GLN A 220 3.67 20.26 13.48
N GLU A 221 4.40 19.48 14.29
CA GLU A 221 3.91 18.97 15.57
C GLU A 221 3.77 20.06 16.63
N ASP A 222 4.75 20.95 16.77
CA ASP A 222 4.66 22.15 17.62
C ASP A 222 3.53 23.11 17.16
N SER A 223 3.32 23.21 15.85
CA SER A 223 2.21 23.98 15.26
C SER A 223 0.84 23.35 15.58
N MET A 224 0.72 22.02 15.50
CA MET A 224 -0.52 21.30 15.80
C MET A 224 -0.93 21.47 17.27
N GLN A 225 0.02 21.43 18.22
CA GLN A 225 -0.25 21.65 19.65
C GLN A 225 -0.80 23.05 19.95
N ARG A 226 -0.48 24.04 19.10
CA ARG A 226 -0.95 25.43 19.23
C ARG A 226 -2.23 25.72 18.45
N ALA A 227 -2.64 24.83 17.54
CA ALA A 227 -3.80 25.01 16.69
C ALA A 227 -5.11 24.89 17.47
N ARG A 228 -5.93 25.95 17.44
CA ARG A 228 -7.18 26.06 18.23
C ARG A 228 -8.43 25.54 17.52
N SER A 229 -8.50 25.65 16.19
CA SER A 229 -9.66 25.23 15.38
C SER A 229 -9.44 23.89 14.67
N SER A 230 -10.50 23.32 14.07
CA SER A 230 -10.39 22.10 13.27
C SER A 230 -9.73 22.37 11.93
N GLU A 231 -10.20 23.35 11.14
CA GLU A 231 -9.70 23.56 9.76
C GLU A 231 -8.19 23.82 9.73
N THR A 232 -7.66 24.53 10.74
CA THR A 232 -6.21 24.73 10.92
C THR A 232 -5.48 23.42 11.20
N ARG A 233 -6.03 22.52 12.04
CA ARG A 233 -5.44 21.20 12.31
C ARG A 233 -5.48 20.31 11.09
N ASP A 234 -6.56 20.34 10.33
CA ASP A 234 -6.77 19.54 9.13
C ASP A 234 -5.78 19.95 8.01
N GLN A 235 -5.54 21.27 7.84
CA GLN A 235 -4.50 21.79 6.95
C GLN A 235 -3.07 21.39 7.39
N ILE A 236 -2.77 21.43 8.70
CA ILE A 236 -1.48 20.99 9.25
C ILE A 236 -1.29 19.48 9.06
N ASN A 237 -2.32 18.67 9.34
CA ASN A 237 -2.31 17.23 9.18
C ASN A 237 -2.15 16.81 7.72
N LEU A 238 -2.77 17.53 6.78
CA LEU A 238 -2.59 17.29 5.34
C LEU A 238 -1.13 17.53 4.91
N HIS A 239 -0.53 18.66 5.30
CA HIS A 239 0.89 18.91 5.03
C HIS A 239 1.78 17.84 5.70
N ARG A 240 1.55 17.54 6.98
CA ARG A 240 2.29 16.53 7.74
C ARG A 240 2.22 15.15 7.08
N ALA A 241 1.07 14.75 6.56
CA ALA A 241 0.91 13.49 5.83
C ALA A 241 1.70 13.46 4.51
N ILE A 242 1.79 14.59 3.79
CA ILE A 242 2.63 14.75 2.59
C ILE A 242 4.13 14.70 2.95
N THR A 243 4.56 15.42 3.99
CA THR A 243 5.94 15.41 4.49
C THR A 243 6.35 14.00 4.96
N LEU A 244 5.45 13.27 5.66
CA LEU A 244 5.63 11.87 6.05
C LEU A 244 5.78 10.94 4.84
N TYR A 245 4.98 11.14 3.78
CA TYR A 245 5.10 10.38 2.53
C TYR A 245 6.46 10.60 1.85
N LYS A 246 6.87 11.87 1.67
CA LYS A 246 8.16 12.24 1.09
C LYS A 246 9.35 11.62 1.83
N LEU A 247 9.35 11.70 3.16
CA LEU A 247 10.40 11.10 3.99
C LEU A 247 10.40 9.56 3.91
N GLY A 248 9.24 8.90 3.96
CA GLY A 248 9.13 7.45 3.80
C GLY A 248 9.65 6.96 2.44
N LYS A 249 9.37 7.72 1.36
CA LYS A 249 9.87 7.44 0.00
C LYS A 249 11.40 7.46 -0.09
N LEU A 250 12.08 8.26 0.75
CA LEU A 250 13.54 8.33 0.81
C LEU A 250 14.15 7.27 1.72
N LEU A 251 13.58 7.04 2.91
CA LEU A 251 14.06 6.02 3.85
C LEU A 251 13.98 4.60 3.25
N LYS A 252 13.04 4.36 2.32
CA LYS A 252 12.95 3.11 1.54
C LYS A 252 14.27 2.76 0.82
N ASN A 253 15.04 3.76 0.38
CA ASN A 253 16.23 3.55 -0.45
C ASN A 253 17.47 3.11 0.37
N ASP A 254 17.43 3.18 1.70
CA ASP A 254 18.58 2.87 2.56
C ASP A 254 18.82 1.36 2.78
N GLY A 255 17.86 0.49 2.42
CA GLY A 255 17.94 -0.98 2.51
C GLY A 255 17.96 -1.58 3.93
N ASN A 256 18.51 -0.86 4.91
CA ASN A 256 18.63 -1.29 6.31
C ASN A 256 17.27 -1.61 6.94
N CYS A 257 17.22 -2.67 7.76
CA CYS A 257 16.06 -3.06 8.58
C CYS A 257 15.50 -1.87 9.39
N GLN A 258 16.35 -1.07 10.05
CA GLN A 258 15.88 0.04 10.87
C GLN A 258 15.25 1.16 10.04
N ALA A 259 15.81 1.45 8.86
CA ALA A 259 15.23 2.39 7.90
C ALA A 259 13.92 1.86 7.28
N ARG A 260 13.79 0.54 7.08
CA ARG A 260 12.53 -0.11 6.66
C ARG A 260 11.44 0.02 7.73
N LYS A 261 11.78 -0.13 9.02
CA LYS A 261 10.85 0.09 10.14
C LYS A 261 10.38 1.55 10.20
N GLU A 262 11.30 2.52 10.16
CA GLU A 262 10.94 3.95 10.09
C GLU A 262 10.10 4.25 8.83
N THR A 263 10.44 3.66 7.67
CA THR A 263 9.65 3.80 6.43
C THR A 263 8.20 3.34 6.61
N ALA A 264 7.99 2.12 7.11
CA ALA A 264 6.64 1.56 7.26
C ALA A 264 5.79 2.36 8.26
N GLU A 265 6.40 2.80 9.37
CA GLU A 265 5.76 3.66 10.37
C GLU A 265 5.29 4.99 9.76
N ARG A 266 6.17 5.74 9.08
CA ARG A 266 5.80 7.05 8.49
C ARG A 266 4.81 6.91 7.32
N LEU A 267 4.92 5.85 6.52
CA LEU A 267 3.95 5.60 5.45
C LEU A 267 2.57 5.17 5.98
N ARG A 268 2.50 4.44 7.11
CA ARG A 268 1.21 4.10 7.74
C ARG A 268 0.54 5.35 8.31
N HIS A 269 1.26 6.13 9.12
CA HIS A 269 0.78 7.40 9.67
C HIS A 269 0.35 8.40 8.58
N SER A 270 1.07 8.45 7.45
CA SER A 270 0.66 9.22 6.26
C SER A 270 -0.64 8.69 5.64
N PHE A 271 -0.77 7.36 5.48
CA PHE A 271 -1.97 6.72 4.94
C PHE A 271 -3.21 6.93 5.82
N ASP A 272 -3.06 6.85 7.14
CA ASP A 272 -4.15 7.01 8.10
C ASP A 272 -4.71 8.45 8.03
N LEU A 273 -3.84 9.46 8.12
CA LEU A 273 -4.21 10.89 8.00
C LEU A 273 -4.84 11.21 6.63
N LEU A 274 -4.31 10.66 5.53
CA LEU A 274 -4.89 10.88 4.19
C LEU A 274 -6.23 10.14 3.99
N THR A 275 -6.46 9.04 4.70
CA THR A 275 -7.73 8.30 4.67
C THR A 275 -8.81 9.04 5.45
N GLU A 276 -8.45 9.65 6.58
CA GLU A 276 -9.34 10.51 7.38
C GLU A 276 -9.70 11.81 6.63
N LEU A 277 -8.71 12.53 6.11
CA LEU A 277 -8.92 13.85 5.50
C LEU A 277 -9.45 13.83 4.06
N LEU A 278 -9.01 12.88 3.23
CA LEU A 278 -9.29 12.85 1.78
C LEU A 278 -10.03 11.58 1.33
N GLY A 279 -10.26 10.63 2.23
CA GLY A 279 -10.88 9.35 1.93
C GLY A 279 -9.95 8.32 1.27
N PRO A 280 -10.33 7.03 1.30
CA PRO A 280 -9.48 5.91 0.86
C PRO A 280 -9.26 5.83 -0.67
N ASN A 281 -10.08 6.55 -1.45
CA ASN A 281 -10.07 6.54 -2.91
C ASN A 281 -9.34 7.74 -3.53
N HIS A 282 -8.86 8.69 -2.72
CA HIS A 282 -8.11 9.84 -3.26
C HIS A 282 -6.75 9.40 -3.82
N HIS A 283 -6.29 10.12 -4.85
CA HIS A 283 -5.05 9.85 -5.59
C HIS A 283 -3.83 9.62 -4.67
N LEU A 284 -3.58 10.55 -3.73
CA LEU A 284 -2.45 10.46 -2.79
C LEU A 284 -2.60 9.26 -1.85
N THR A 285 -3.80 9.06 -1.28
CA THR A 285 -4.12 7.95 -0.38
C THR A 285 -3.86 6.60 -1.05
N MET A 286 -4.21 6.46 -2.34
CA MET A 286 -3.90 5.28 -3.15
C MET A 286 -2.39 5.13 -3.44
N GLU A 287 -1.65 6.21 -3.68
CA GLU A 287 -0.20 6.16 -3.92
C GLU A 287 0.55 5.69 -2.66
N VAL A 288 0.25 6.29 -1.50
CA VAL A 288 0.84 5.89 -0.20
C VAL A 288 0.48 4.43 0.11
N ARG A 289 -0.79 4.02 -0.09
CA ARG A 289 -1.23 2.64 0.10
C ARG A 289 -0.50 1.63 -0.78
N ARG A 290 -0.18 1.99 -2.03
CA ARG A 290 0.63 1.15 -2.94
C ARG A 290 2.07 1.03 -2.44
N LEU A 291 2.68 2.12 -1.99
CA LEU A 291 4.06 2.11 -1.49
C LEU A 291 4.18 1.34 -0.17
N LEU A 292 3.30 1.62 0.79
CA LEU A 292 3.21 0.94 2.08
C LEU A 292 3.08 -0.57 1.88
N LYS A 293 2.11 -1.02 1.08
CA LYS A 293 1.90 -2.45 0.77
C LYS A 293 3.13 -3.13 0.13
N HIS A 294 3.94 -2.39 -0.63
CA HIS A 294 5.18 -2.93 -1.22
C HIS A 294 6.32 -3.05 -0.19
N VAL A 295 6.41 -2.13 0.78
CA VAL A 295 7.35 -2.24 1.91
C VAL A 295 6.93 -3.37 2.85
N GLU A 296 5.64 -3.42 3.20
CA GLU A 296 5.08 -4.41 4.11
C GLU A 296 5.17 -5.84 3.54
N LYS A 297 5.03 -6.06 2.21
CA LYS A 297 5.15 -7.41 1.61
C LYS A 297 6.55 -8.05 1.65
N GLN A 298 7.57 -7.38 2.19
CA GLN A 298 8.86 -8.01 2.47
C GLN A 298 8.83 -8.69 3.84
N VAL A 299 9.34 -9.92 3.98
CA VAL A 299 9.46 -10.60 5.29
C VAL A 299 10.92 -10.58 5.72
N CYS A 300 11.24 -9.82 6.77
CA CYS A 300 12.53 -9.90 7.45
C CYS A 300 12.36 -10.77 8.69
N LEU A 301 13.03 -11.92 8.77
CA LEU A 301 12.84 -12.87 9.88
C LEU A 301 13.29 -12.28 11.23
N SER A 302 14.21 -11.31 11.23
CA SER A 302 14.65 -10.57 12.42
C SER A 302 13.59 -9.63 13.01
N ASP A 303 12.51 -9.40 12.28
CA ASP A 303 11.43 -8.49 12.66
C ASP A 303 10.18 -9.25 13.12
N ILE A 304 10.25 -10.58 13.10
CA ILE A 304 9.25 -11.50 13.61
C ILE A 304 9.65 -11.93 15.03
N GLU A 305 8.89 -11.45 16.01
CA GLU A 305 9.08 -11.76 17.43
C GLU A 305 8.19 -12.94 17.86
N ILE A 306 7.10 -13.21 17.15
CA ILE A 306 6.13 -14.26 17.48
C ILE A 306 5.86 -15.14 16.26
N TYR A 307 5.97 -16.46 16.44
CA TYR A 307 5.64 -17.46 15.44
C TYR A 307 4.38 -18.21 15.86
N GLY A 308 3.32 -18.08 15.06
CA GLY A 308 2.05 -18.78 15.23
C GLY A 308 1.87 -19.89 14.21
N PHE A 309 1.05 -20.88 14.54
CA PHE A 309 0.82 -22.05 13.70
C PHE A 309 -0.63 -22.52 13.87
N ASP A 310 -1.30 -22.87 12.77
CA ASP A 310 -2.37 -23.87 12.85
C ASP A 310 -1.75 -25.22 13.21
N TYR A 311 -2.55 -26.17 13.68
CA TYR A 311 -2.10 -27.54 13.90
C TYR A 311 -2.54 -28.48 12.82
N ASP A 312 -3.82 -28.46 12.51
CA ASP A 312 -4.34 -29.32 11.47
C ASP A 312 -3.75 -28.86 10.12
N TYR A 313 -3.27 -29.82 9.35
CA TYR A 313 -2.48 -29.59 8.14
C TYR A 313 -1.21 -28.75 8.26
N THR A 314 -0.69 -28.56 9.46
CA THR A 314 0.50 -27.73 9.66
C THR A 314 1.49 -28.37 10.63
N LEU A 315 1.09 -29.30 11.53
CA LEU A 315 1.91 -29.75 12.67
C LEU A 315 2.12 -31.26 12.96
N ALA A 316 1.33 -32.19 12.43
CA ALA A 316 1.32 -33.61 12.85
C ALA A 316 2.16 -34.59 11.98
N PHE A 317 1.77 -34.72 10.72
CA PHE A 317 2.21 -35.58 9.60
C PHE A 317 1.39 -36.85 9.39
N TYR A 318 0.14 -36.68 8.95
CA TYR A 318 -0.70 -37.81 8.60
C TYR A 318 -0.35 -38.37 7.21
N SER A 319 -0.34 -39.70 7.12
CA SER A 319 -0.05 -40.42 5.87
C SER A 319 -1.25 -40.43 4.93
N SER A 320 -1.03 -40.85 3.69
CA SER A 320 -2.08 -41.14 2.69
C SER A 320 -3.24 -41.97 3.25
N ASN A 321 -2.95 -42.86 4.21
CA ASN A 321 -3.91 -43.78 4.80
C ASN A 321 -5.00 -43.05 5.62
N LEU A 322 -4.72 -41.85 6.14
CA LEU A 322 -5.75 -41.06 6.82
C LEU A 322 -6.85 -40.60 5.84
N HIS A 323 -6.51 -40.30 4.58
CA HIS A 323 -7.55 -39.96 3.60
C HIS A 323 -8.47 -41.15 3.35
N THR A 324 -7.89 -42.34 3.18
CA THR A 324 -8.65 -43.58 2.99
C THR A 324 -9.56 -43.84 4.18
N LEU A 325 -9.09 -43.56 5.41
CA LEU A 325 -9.90 -43.63 6.62
C LEU A 325 -11.02 -42.56 6.65
N ILE A 326 -10.72 -41.30 6.32
CA ILE A 326 -11.72 -40.19 6.25
C ILE A 326 -12.79 -40.50 5.20
N PHE A 327 -12.37 -40.94 4.02
CA PHE A 327 -13.25 -41.29 2.91
C PHE A 327 -14.14 -42.48 3.26
N ASN A 328 -13.56 -43.57 3.79
CA ASN A 328 -14.32 -44.75 4.22
C ASN A 328 -15.26 -44.43 5.39
N ALA A 329 -14.85 -43.60 6.35
CA ALA A 329 -15.71 -43.16 7.45
C ALA A 329 -16.88 -42.29 6.95
N ALA A 330 -16.63 -41.35 6.04
CA ALA A 330 -17.68 -40.54 5.42
C ALA A 330 -18.64 -41.41 4.58
N ARG A 331 -18.11 -42.38 3.83
CA ARG A 331 -18.88 -43.39 3.06
C ARG A 331 -19.81 -44.17 3.97
N GLU A 332 -19.31 -44.74 5.06
CA GLU A 332 -20.14 -45.48 6.03
C GLU A 332 -21.15 -44.59 6.78
N ILE A 333 -20.80 -43.33 7.11
CA ILE A 333 -21.76 -42.39 7.72
C ILE A 333 -22.92 -42.09 6.75
N LEU A 334 -22.64 -41.82 5.47
CA LEU A 334 -23.66 -41.58 4.46
C LEU A 334 -24.60 -42.79 4.29
N ILE A 335 -24.05 -44.00 4.22
CA ILE A 335 -24.84 -45.23 4.08
C ILE A 335 -25.63 -45.51 5.37
N GLN A 336 -24.94 -45.68 6.50
CA GLN A 336 -25.55 -46.20 7.73
C GLN A 336 -26.47 -45.19 8.42
N GLN A 337 -26.10 -43.90 8.44
CA GLN A 337 -26.84 -42.85 9.15
C GLN A 337 -27.79 -42.09 8.21
N HIS A 338 -27.32 -41.69 7.03
CA HIS A 338 -28.12 -40.92 6.06
C HIS A 338 -28.86 -41.77 5.01
N LYS A 339 -28.76 -43.10 5.07
CA LYS A 339 -29.48 -44.06 4.20
C LYS A 339 -29.21 -43.88 2.70
N TYR A 340 -28.00 -43.45 2.35
CA TYR A 340 -27.51 -43.51 0.97
C TYR A 340 -27.34 -44.97 0.53
N PRO A 341 -27.39 -45.29 -0.79
CA PRO A 341 -27.31 -46.65 -1.28
C PRO A 341 -26.07 -47.42 -0.79
N GLU A 342 -26.27 -48.64 -0.28
CA GLU A 342 -25.21 -49.58 0.14
C GLU A 342 -24.17 -49.82 -0.97
N ASP A 343 -24.61 -49.72 -2.23
CA ASP A 343 -23.82 -49.66 -3.46
C ASP A 343 -22.61 -48.73 -3.40
N LEU A 344 -22.64 -47.67 -2.56
CA LEU A 344 -21.49 -46.77 -2.40
C LEU A 344 -20.25 -47.47 -1.84
N ARG A 345 -20.37 -48.62 -1.15
CA ARG A 345 -19.20 -49.38 -0.64
C ARG A 345 -18.24 -49.86 -1.74
N LYS A 346 -18.67 -49.96 -3.00
CA LYS A 346 -17.83 -50.38 -4.13
C LYS A 346 -16.82 -49.32 -4.61
N TYR A 347 -16.91 -48.09 -4.11
CA TYR A 347 -15.99 -47.01 -4.45
C TYR A 347 -14.95 -46.84 -3.34
N ASP A 348 -13.67 -46.94 -3.69
CA ASP A 348 -12.55 -46.72 -2.77
C ASP A 348 -11.82 -45.39 -3.05
N TYR A 349 -10.99 -44.97 -2.09
CA TYR A 349 -10.30 -43.68 -2.15
C TYR A 349 -9.21 -43.64 -3.22
N ASN A 350 -9.41 -42.82 -4.26
CA ASN A 350 -8.41 -42.53 -5.30
C ASN A 350 -7.68 -41.19 -5.01
N PRO A 351 -6.39 -41.19 -4.61
CA PRO A 351 -5.64 -39.97 -4.30
C PRO A 351 -5.40 -39.07 -5.52
N ASN A 352 -5.47 -39.62 -6.73
CA ASN A 352 -5.26 -38.89 -7.99
C ASN A 352 -6.55 -38.28 -8.56
N PHE A 353 -7.72 -38.49 -7.93
CA PHE A 353 -9.00 -38.02 -8.48
C PHE A 353 -9.22 -36.50 -8.35
N VAL A 354 -8.66 -35.83 -7.33
CA VAL A 354 -8.88 -34.40 -7.07
C VAL A 354 -7.64 -33.66 -6.56
N ILE A 355 -7.44 -32.43 -7.06
CA ILE A 355 -6.35 -31.53 -6.66
C ILE A 355 -6.83 -30.44 -5.68
N ARG A 356 -5.90 -29.68 -5.10
CA ARG A 356 -6.22 -28.55 -4.20
C ARG A 356 -6.76 -27.36 -4.99
N GLY A 357 -7.67 -26.59 -4.38
CA GLY A 357 -8.16 -25.33 -4.94
C GLY A 357 -9.25 -25.45 -6.03
N LEU A 358 -9.81 -26.65 -6.23
CA LEU A 358 -11.05 -26.83 -6.99
C LEU A 358 -12.23 -26.21 -6.25
N HIS A 359 -13.26 -25.80 -7.00
CA HIS A 359 -14.50 -25.24 -6.47
C HIS A 359 -15.64 -26.22 -6.69
N TYR A 360 -16.65 -26.20 -5.82
CA TYR A 360 -17.84 -27.05 -5.92
C TYR A 360 -19.10 -26.20 -5.99
N ASP A 361 -19.84 -26.32 -7.08
CA ASP A 361 -21.21 -25.81 -7.20
C ASP A 361 -22.16 -26.80 -6.51
N VAL A 362 -22.62 -26.44 -5.32
CA VAL A 362 -23.53 -27.25 -4.49
C VAL A 362 -24.91 -27.42 -5.14
N GLN A 363 -25.36 -26.46 -5.96
CA GLN A 363 -26.68 -26.52 -6.61
C GLN A 363 -26.66 -27.45 -7.83
N LYS A 364 -25.54 -27.49 -8.56
CA LYS A 364 -25.41 -28.29 -9.80
C LYS A 364 -24.62 -29.58 -9.63
N GLY A 365 -24.00 -29.80 -8.47
CA GLY A 365 -23.14 -30.96 -8.20
C GLY A 365 -21.79 -30.92 -8.94
N ILE A 366 -21.35 -29.76 -9.46
CA ILE A 366 -20.19 -29.66 -10.35
C ILE A 366 -18.93 -29.29 -9.57
N VAL A 367 -17.89 -30.12 -9.65
CA VAL A 367 -16.52 -29.71 -9.32
C VAL A 367 -15.87 -29.08 -10.55
N MET A 368 -15.23 -27.93 -10.36
CA MET A 368 -14.63 -27.14 -11.45
C MET A 368 -13.29 -26.51 -11.05
N LYS A 369 -12.40 -26.37 -12.03
CA LYS A 369 -11.17 -25.60 -11.90
C LYS A 369 -11.36 -24.19 -12.48
N ILE A 370 -11.06 -23.19 -11.66
CA ILE A 370 -11.29 -21.77 -11.99
C ILE A 370 -9.95 -21.05 -12.11
N ASP A 371 -9.80 -20.28 -13.18
CA ASP A 371 -8.59 -19.49 -13.44
C ASP A 371 -8.55 -18.18 -12.62
N ALA A 372 -7.46 -17.42 -12.78
CA ALA A 372 -7.28 -16.13 -12.12
C ALA A 372 -8.42 -15.12 -12.30
N PHE A 373 -9.17 -15.16 -13.40
CA PHE A 373 -10.16 -14.16 -13.82
C PHE A 373 -11.61 -14.62 -13.61
N HIS A 374 -11.81 -15.80 -13.00
CA HIS A 374 -13.09 -16.50 -12.83
C HIS A 374 -13.62 -17.20 -14.10
N TYR A 375 -12.78 -17.42 -15.12
CA TYR A 375 -13.17 -18.29 -16.23
C TYR A 375 -13.11 -19.77 -15.79
N ILE A 376 -14.15 -20.51 -16.13
CA ILE A 376 -14.21 -21.97 -15.98
C ILE A 376 -13.39 -22.58 -17.12
N GLN A 377 -12.48 -23.51 -16.80
CA GLN A 377 -11.77 -24.26 -17.83
C GLN A 377 -12.73 -25.26 -18.49
N LEU A 378 -13.17 -24.98 -19.72
CA LEU A 378 -13.97 -25.91 -20.52
C LEU A 378 -13.27 -27.28 -20.61
N GLY A 379 -14.05 -28.36 -20.45
CA GLY A 379 -13.53 -29.72 -20.34
C GLY A 379 -13.06 -30.15 -18.94
N THR A 380 -13.50 -29.51 -17.85
CA THR A 380 -13.14 -29.88 -16.45
C THR A 380 -14.33 -30.15 -15.51
N THR A 381 -15.53 -30.39 -16.05
CA THR A 381 -16.77 -30.56 -15.26
C THR A 381 -17.07 -32.03 -14.93
N TYR A 382 -16.92 -32.43 -13.65
CA TYR A 382 -17.37 -33.72 -13.11
C TYR A 382 -17.86 -33.57 -11.66
N SER A 383 -18.63 -34.53 -11.15
CA SER A 383 -19.29 -34.46 -9.83
C SER A 383 -18.53 -35.19 -8.70
N ALA A 384 -18.12 -34.39 -7.70
CA ALA A 384 -18.02 -34.57 -6.23
C ALA A 384 -18.25 -35.97 -5.58
N VAL A 385 -17.72 -36.34 -4.39
CA VAL A 385 -17.15 -35.62 -3.20
C VAL A 385 -16.47 -36.70 -2.29
N LEU A 386 -15.53 -36.52 -1.32
CA LEU A 386 -14.62 -35.46 -0.81
C LEU A 386 -13.43 -36.17 -0.07
N GLY A 387 -12.84 -35.56 0.97
CA GLY A 387 -11.98 -36.21 2.00
C GLY A 387 -10.46 -36.12 1.75
N ARG A 388 -9.73 -35.22 2.42
CA ARG A 388 -8.34 -34.87 2.04
C ARG A 388 -7.28 -34.76 3.18
N LEU A 389 -6.15 -35.47 2.97
CA LEU A 389 -4.73 -35.25 3.38
C LEU A 389 -4.37 -35.22 4.90
N ILE A 390 -3.35 -34.56 5.50
CA ILE A 390 -2.38 -33.41 5.25
C ILE A 390 -1.35 -33.44 6.49
N ASP A 391 -0.18 -32.73 6.52
CA ASP A 391 0.57 -32.05 7.66
C ASP A 391 2.09 -31.74 7.28
N SER A 392 3.12 -31.25 8.03
CA SER A 392 3.51 -30.99 9.46
C SER A 392 4.64 -29.89 9.59
N GLY A 393 5.33 -29.52 10.72
CA GLY A 393 5.53 -30.02 12.12
C GLY A 393 6.62 -29.25 12.91
N LYS A 394 6.34 -28.43 13.97
CA LYS A 394 7.31 -27.47 14.64
C LYS A 394 7.17 -27.11 16.17
N LYS A 395 7.33 -25.82 16.58
CA LYS A 395 7.35 -25.22 17.96
C LYS A 395 6.29 -24.11 18.10
N LEU A 396 5.31 -24.25 19.01
CA LEU A 396 3.90 -24.08 18.59
C LEU A 396 2.99 -23.35 19.59
N PHE A 397 1.89 -22.80 19.07
CA PHE A 397 0.62 -22.81 19.82
C PHE A 397 -0.40 -23.68 19.06
N LEU A 398 -1.31 -24.32 19.79
CA LEU A 398 -2.39 -25.13 19.20
C LEU A 398 -3.68 -24.31 19.19
N ILE A 399 -4.36 -24.17 18.05
CA ILE A 399 -5.77 -23.80 17.96
C ILE A 399 -6.48 -24.80 17.04
N THR A 400 -7.11 -25.81 17.62
CA THR A 400 -7.87 -26.83 16.86
C THR A 400 -9.35 -26.87 17.27
N ASN A 401 -10.21 -27.37 16.38
CA ASN A 401 -11.60 -27.69 16.70
C ASN A 401 -11.71 -29.06 17.42
N SER A 402 -10.64 -29.88 17.40
CA SER A 402 -10.59 -31.21 18.02
C SER A 402 -10.57 -31.17 19.56
N PRO A 403 -11.06 -32.23 20.25
CA PRO A 403 -11.02 -32.36 21.70
C PRO A 403 -9.62 -32.77 22.21
N PHE A 404 -9.29 -32.44 23.46
CA PHE A 404 -7.95 -32.66 24.02
C PHE A 404 -7.58 -34.14 24.09
N SER A 405 -8.54 -35.02 24.37
CA SER A 405 -8.34 -36.47 24.45
C SER A 405 -7.90 -37.13 23.14
N PHE A 406 -8.17 -36.50 21.99
CA PHE A 406 -7.67 -36.92 20.68
C PHE A 406 -6.26 -36.37 20.43
N VAL A 407 -6.07 -35.07 20.66
CA VAL A 407 -4.78 -34.36 20.52
C VAL A 407 -3.69 -35.02 21.36
N ASP A 408 -3.94 -35.27 22.65
CA ASP A 408 -2.93 -35.78 23.57
C ASP A 408 -2.47 -37.21 23.22
N LYS A 409 -3.37 -38.05 22.68
CA LYS A 409 -3.01 -39.37 22.14
C LYS A 409 -2.16 -39.27 20.87
N GLY A 410 -2.57 -38.43 19.92
CA GLY A 410 -1.82 -38.22 18.68
C GLY A 410 -0.41 -37.68 18.96
N MET A 411 -0.29 -36.69 19.83
CA MET A 411 0.99 -36.04 20.12
C MET A 411 1.91 -36.86 21.00
N GLN A 412 1.39 -37.67 21.94
CA GLN A 412 2.21 -38.65 22.65
C GLN A 412 2.83 -39.69 21.70
N TYR A 413 2.14 -40.06 20.61
CA TYR A 413 2.67 -40.95 19.58
C TYR A 413 3.68 -40.25 18.65
N MET A 414 3.41 -39.01 18.22
CA MET A 414 4.23 -38.30 17.23
C MET A 414 5.48 -37.62 17.80
N VAL A 415 5.49 -37.29 19.10
CA VAL A 415 6.58 -36.52 19.74
C VAL A 415 7.07 -37.13 21.05
N GLY A 416 6.26 -37.96 21.73
CA GLY A 416 6.61 -38.59 23.00
C GLY A 416 5.86 -38.01 24.21
N LYS A 417 6.15 -38.53 25.41
CA LYS A 417 5.42 -38.19 26.66
C LYS A 417 5.42 -36.69 26.99
N ASP A 418 6.51 -36.02 26.62
CA ASP A 418 6.83 -34.64 26.99
C ASP A 418 6.54 -33.65 25.84
N TRP A 419 5.72 -34.06 24.85
CA TRP A 419 5.34 -33.25 23.69
C TRP A 419 4.81 -31.86 24.02
N ARG A 420 4.22 -31.72 25.21
CA ARG A 420 3.61 -30.50 25.72
C ARG A 420 4.64 -29.36 25.86
N ASP A 421 5.92 -29.69 26.04
CA ASP A 421 7.03 -28.73 26.12
C ASP A 421 7.51 -28.20 24.75
N LEU A 422 6.90 -28.67 23.65
CA LEU A 422 7.02 -28.05 22.33
C LEU A 422 6.00 -26.92 22.09
N PHE A 423 4.99 -26.77 22.95
CA PHE A 423 3.88 -25.84 22.78
C PHE A 423 3.86 -24.80 23.92
N ASP A 424 3.78 -23.52 23.58
CA ASP A 424 3.72 -22.44 24.57
C ASP A 424 2.28 -22.19 25.08
N ILE A 425 1.28 -22.35 24.21
CA ILE A 425 -0.16 -22.20 24.51
C ILE A 425 -0.94 -23.31 23.78
N ILE A 426 -1.91 -23.94 24.46
CA ILE A 426 -2.76 -24.98 23.87
C ILE A 426 -4.24 -24.58 23.97
N ILE A 427 -4.93 -24.45 22.84
CA ILE A 427 -6.37 -24.14 22.73
C ILE A 427 -7.07 -25.27 21.94
N VAL A 428 -8.01 -25.94 22.60
CA VAL A 428 -8.83 -27.02 22.02
C VAL A 428 -10.29 -26.60 21.85
N GLN A 429 -11.02 -27.28 20.96
CA GLN A 429 -12.42 -26.97 20.60
C GLN A 429 -12.67 -25.46 20.42
N ALA A 430 -11.86 -24.82 19.56
CA ALA A 430 -11.89 -23.38 19.32
C ALA A 430 -13.14 -22.90 18.54
N GLU A 431 -13.77 -23.78 17.75
CA GLU A 431 -14.85 -23.44 16.79
C GLU A 431 -14.40 -22.38 15.76
N LYS A 432 -13.21 -22.57 15.16
CA LYS A 432 -12.81 -21.89 13.91
C LYS A 432 -13.88 -22.18 12.83
N PRO A 433 -14.36 -21.17 12.05
CA PRO A 433 -13.86 -19.80 11.94
C PRO A 433 -14.52 -18.78 12.90
N ALA A 434 -15.48 -19.18 13.75
CA ALA A 434 -16.13 -18.26 14.69
C ALA A 434 -15.13 -17.68 15.72
N PHE A 435 -14.12 -18.46 16.12
CA PHE A 435 -12.99 -17.97 16.94
C PHE A 435 -12.32 -16.68 16.42
N PHE A 436 -12.30 -16.47 15.09
CA PHE A 436 -11.70 -15.29 14.45
C PHE A 436 -12.71 -14.17 14.16
N ASN A 437 -14.01 -14.42 14.35
CA ASN A 437 -15.09 -13.56 13.83
C ASN A 437 -16.22 -13.23 14.83
N ASP A 438 -16.29 -13.93 15.98
CA ASP A 438 -17.25 -13.68 17.05
C ASP A 438 -16.53 -13.30 18.35
N ASN A 439 -16.90 -12.15 18.92
CA ASN A 439 -16.33 -11.61 20.15
C ASN A 439 -17.07 -12.09 21.43
N ARG A 440 -18.14 -12.88 21.29
CA ARG A 440 -19.06 -13.22 22.39
C ARG A 440 -18.59 -14.37 23.29
N ARG A 441 -17.57 -15.13 22.88
CA ARG A 441 -17.12 -16.33 23.60
C ARG A 441 -15.80 -16.08 24.37
N PRO A 442 -15.81 -16.10 25.71
CA PRO A 442 -14.60 -15.92 26.49
C PRO A 442 -13.73 -17.19 26.51
N PHE A 443 -12.44 -17.03 26.78
CA PHE A 443 -11.56 -18.17 27.09
C PHE A 443 -12.00 -18.90 28.36
N ARG A 444 -11.80 -20.23 28.38
CA ARG A 444 -11.96 -21.10 29.56
C ARG A 444 -10.71 -21.94 29.78
N ARG A 445 -10.43 -22.35 31.02
CA ARG A 445 -9.32 -23.24 31.37
C ARG A 445 -9.79 -24.70 31.38
N ALA A 446 -8.99 -25.62 30.85
CA ALA A 446 -9.29 -27.06 30.87
C ALA A 446 -8.23 -27.86 31.64
N ASN A 447 -8.67 -28.87 32.38
CA ASN A 447 -7.78 -29.85 33.03
C ASN A 447 -7.50 -31.06 32.10
N GLN A 448 -6.47 -31.85 32.43
CA GLN A 448 -6.04 -33.06 31.70
C GLN A 448 -7.12 -34.14 31.43
N ARG A 449 -8.30 -34.04 32.06
CA ARG A 449 -9.47 -34.92 31.85
C ARG A 449 -10.65 -34.21 31.17
N ASP A 450 -10.36 -33.18 30.37
CA ASP A 450 -11.30 -32.33 29.62
C ASP A 450 -12.41 -31.64 30.46
N LYS A 451 -12.28 -31.63 31.79
CA LYS A 451 -13.14 -30.85 32.70
C LYS A 451 -12.81 -29.36 32.58
N LEU A 452 -13.85 -28.58 32.31
CA LEU A 452 -13.84 -27.12 32.27
C LEU A 452 -13.76 -26.51 33.69
N HIS A 453 -12.88 -25.54 33.85
CA HIS A 453 -12.98 -24.54 34.91
C HIS A 453 -13.69 -23.29 34.35
N TRP A 454 -14.54 -22.68 35.18
CA TRP A 454 -15.36 -21.52 34.80
C TRP A 454 -14.74 -20.17 35.20
N ASP A 455 -13.49 -20.18 35.69
CA ASP A 455 -12.76 -18.99 36.11
C ASP A 455 -12.57 -18.01 34.94
N LYS A 456 -12.82 -16.72 35.19
CA LYS A 456 -12.54 -15.66 34.22
C LYS A 456 -11.03 -15.50 34.03
N ILE A 457 -10.55 -15.76 32.82
CA ILE A 457 -9.13 -15.65 32.49
C ILE A 457 -8.72 -14.18 32.32
N SER A 458 -7.76 -13.76 33.15
CA SER A 458 -7.16 -12.42 33.15
C SER A 458 -5.76 -12.38 32.53
N LYS A 459 -5.11 -13.54 32.33
CA LYS A 459 -3.79 -13.70 31.73
C LYS A 459 -3.63 -15.09 31.12
N LEU A 460 -2.90 -15.20 30.01
CA LEU A 460 -2.46 -16.48 29.45
C LEU A 460 -1.10 -16.85 30.05
N GLU A 461 -0.94 -18.10 30.48
CA GLU A 461 0.26 -18.61 31.14
C GLU A 461 0.77 -19.88 30.44
N LYS A 462 2.10 -19.99 30.34
CA LYS A 462 2.78 -21.12 29.69
C LYS A 462 2.43 -22.44 30.38
N GLY A 463 2.21 -23.48 29.58
CA GLY A 463 1.88 -24.82 30.06
C GLY A 463 0.45 -25.04 30.56
N LYS A 464 -0.41 -24.00 30.55
CA LYS A 464 -1.85 -24.16 30.84
C LYS A 464 -2.64 -24.40 29.56
N ILE A 465 -3.69 -25.23 29.66
CA ILE A 465 -4.59 -25.57 28.56
C ILE A 465 -5.83 -24.69 28.62
N TYR A 466 -6.18 -24.13 27.46
CA TYR A 466 -7.29 -23.22 27.23
C TYR A 466 -8.30 -23.84 26.25
N LYS A 467 -9.52 -23.30 26.23
CA LYS A 467 -10.66 -23.83 25.48
C LYS A 467 -11.60 -22.67 25.13
N GLN A 468 -12.21 -22.69 23.95
CA GLN A 468 -12.95 -21.54 23.38
C GLN A 468 -12.07 -20.27 23.33
N GLY A 469 -12.63 -19.09 23.62
CA GLY A 469 -11.99 -17.79 23.42
C GLY A 469 -12.25 -17.19 22.05
N ASN A 470 -11.60 -16.05 21.80
CA ASN A 470 -11.65 -15.32 20.53
C ASN A 470 -10.36 -14.53 20.30
N LEU A 471 -10.09 -14.17 19.05
CA LEU A 471 -8.86 -13.46 18.69
C LEU A 471 -8.74 -12.07 19.34
N TYR A 472 -9.84 -11.35 19.57
CA TYR A 472 -9.78 -10.02 20.23
C TYR A 472 -9.32 -10.11 21.69
N GLU A 473 -9.86 -11.06 22.47
CA GLU A 473 -9.35 -11.36 23.81
C GLU A 473 -7.89 -11.84 23.77
N PHE A 474 -7.52 -12.68 22.79
CA PHE A 474 -6.14 -13.17 22.66
C PHE A 474 -5.14 -12.03 22.43
N LEU A 475 -5.42 -11.12 21.49
CA LEU A 475 -4.63 -9.92 21.22
C LEU A 475 -4.53 -9.03 22.46
N LYS A 476 -5.63 -8.87 23.21
CA LYS A 476 -5.70 -8.05 24.44
C LYS A 476 -4.95 -8.67 25.62
N LEU A 477 -4.94 -10.01 25.75
CA LEU A 477 -4.27 -10.75 26.82
C LEU A 477 -2.76 -10.97 26.58
N THR A 478 -2.32 -10.93 25.32
CA THR A 478 -0.91 -11.12 24.93
C THR A 478 -0.18 -9.81 24.58
N GLY A 479 -0.90 -8.80 24.09
CA GLY A 479 -0.31 -7.58 23.50
C GLY A 479 0.29 -7.79 22.10
N TRP A 480 0.25 -9.01 21.55
CA TRP A 480 0.92 -9.36 20.29
C TRP A 480 0.15 -8.81 19.09
N THR A 481 0.69 -7.78 18.42
CA THR A 481 -0.04 -7.03 17.39
C THR A 481 0.80 -6.75 16.14
N GLY A 482 0.12 -6.67 14.99
CA GLY A 482 0.68 -6.25 13.71
C GLY A 482 1.78 -7.17 13.16
N SER A 483 2.69 -6.58 12.38
CA SER A 483 3.66 -7.27 11.51
C SER A 483 4.79 -8.02 12.24
N LYS A 484 4.77 -8.07 13.58
CA LYS A 484 5.71 -8.83 14.42
C LYS A 484 5.31 -10.30 14.58
N VAL A 485 4.05 -10.64 14.28
CA VAL A 485 3.53 -12.01 14.32
C VAL A 485 3.60 -12.61 12.92
N LEU A 486 4.15 -13.81 12.79
CA LEU A 486 4.09 -14.63 11.57
C LEU A 486 3.32 -15.91 11.84
N TYR A 487 2.12 -16.02 11.29
CA TYR A 487 1.27 -17.21 11.42
C TYR A 487 1.41 -18.13 10.21
N PHE A 488 1.65 -19.42 10.47
CA PHE A 488 1.64 -20.47 9.47
C PHE A 488 0.34 -21.27 9.49
N GLY A 489 -0.21 -21.56 8.33
CA GLY A 489 -1.35 -22.45 8.15
C GLY A 489 -1.36 -23.02 6.73
N ASP A 490 -2.11 -24.08 6.47
CA ASP A 490 -2.32 -24.52 5.10
C ASP A 490 -3.45 -23.75 4.43
N HIS A 491 -4.56 -23.53 5.13
CA HIS A 491 -5.85 -23.30 4.54
C HIS A 491 -6.12 -21.79 4.40
N ILE A 492 -5.62 -21.30 3.26
CA ILE A 492 -5.62 -19.91 2.79
C ILE A 492 -6.89 -19.12 3.19
N TYR A 493 -8.08 -19.74 3.17
CA TYR A 493 -9.36 -19.08 3.43
C TYR A 493 -9.75 -18.98 4.91
N SER A 494 -9.51 -20.02 5.71
CA SER A 494 -9.93 -20.06 7.13
C SER A 494 -8.88 -19.49 8.07
N ASP A 495 -7.60 -19.62 7.71
CA ASP A 495 -6.51 -19.33 8.63
C ASP A 495 -5.75 -18.07 8.21
N LEU A 496 -5.48 -17.88 6.91
CA LEU A 496 -4.58 -16.80 6.46
C LEU A 496 -5.31 -15.52 6.03
N ALA A 497 -6.49 -15.64 5.40
CA ALA A 497 -7.19 -14.51 4.79
C ALA A 497 -7.59 -13.44 5.82
N ASP A 498 -8.21 -13.83 6.93
CA ASP A 498 -8.66 -12.89 7.97
C ASP A 498 -7.50 -12.29 8.76
N LEU A 499 -6.48 -13.07 9.12
CA LEU A 499 -5.27 -12.56 9.79
C LEU A 499 -4.56 -11.49 8.96
N THR A 500 -4.44 -11.71 7.64
CA THR A 500 -3.85 -10.74 6.70
C THR A 500 -4.72 -9.49 6.54
N LEU A 501 -6.05 -9.64 6.45
CA LEU A 501 -6.97 -8.54 6.09
C LEU A 501 -7.43 -7.68 7.28
N LYS A 502 -7.61 -8.27 8.46
CA LYS A 502 -8.21 -7.62 9.64
C LYS A 502 -7.20 -7.28 10.74
N HIS A 503 -6.08 -8.01 10.84
CA HIS A 503 -5.18 -7.95 12.00
C HIS A 503 -3.72 -7.58 11.67
N GLY A 504 -3.36 -7.51 10.39
CA GLY A 504 -2.03 -7.07 9.94
C GLY A 504 -0.88 -8.01 10.35
N TRP A 505 -1.20 -9.25 10.70
CA TRP A 505 -0.21 -10.30 10.93
C TRP A 505 0.43 -10.74 9.61
N ARG A 506 1.67 -11.22 9.68
CA ARG A 506 2.37 -11.84 8.54
C ARG A 506 1.90 -13.28 8.38
N THR A 507 1.88 -13.79 7.15
CA THR A 507 1.30 -15.11 6.86
C THR A 507 2.19 -16.00 6.02
N GLY A 508 2.34 -17.25 6.46
CA GLY A 508 3.08 -18.31 5.76
C GLY A 508 2.18 -19.48 5.36
N ALA A 509 2.06 -19.76 4.07
CA ALA A 509 1.23 -20.87 3.59
C ALA A 509 2.03 -22.18 3.47
N ILE A 510 1.50 -23.26 4.04
CA ILE A 510 2.02 -24.62 3.88
C ILE A 510 1.26 -25.34 2.75
N ILE A 511 1.99 -25.84 1.76
CA ILE A 511 1.42 -26.47 0.56
C ILE A 511 2.28 -27.70 0.17
N PRO A 512 2.08 -28.86 0.80
CA PRO A 512 2.93 -30.04 0.56
C PRO A 512 2.93 -30.56 -0.87
N GLU A 513 1.87 -30.29 -1.64
CA GLU A 513 1.82 -30.59 -3.08
C GLU A 513 2.84 -29.79 -3.91
N LEU A 514 3.38 -28.69 -3.37
CA LEU A 514 4.49 -27.96 -3.98
C LEU A 514 5.73 -28.85 -4.19
N ARG A 515 5.92 -29.91 -3.38
CA ARG A 515 7.03 -30.86 -3.56
C ARG A 515 6.87 -31.70 -4.83
N SER A 516 5.67 -32.22 -5.10
CA SER A 516 5.38 -32.97 -6.32
C SER A 516 5.37 -32.05 -7.55
N GLU A 517 4.75 -30.86 -7.44
CA GLU A 517 4.77 -29.84 -8.50
C GLU A 517 6.21 -29.45 -8.90
N ILE A 518 7.09 -29.18 -7.93
CA ILE A 518 8.51 -28.88 -8.20
C ILE A 518 9.25 -30.08 -8.81
N LYS A 519 8.98 -31.31 -8.34
CA LYS A 519 9.58 -32.52 -8.93
C LYS A 519 9.19 -32.66 -10.41
N THR A 520 7.90 -32.56 -10.72
CA THR A 520 7.37 -32.63 -12.09
C THR A 520 7.92 -31.50 -12.97
N MET A 521 7.96 -30.26 -12.47
CA MET A 521 8.51 -29.11 -13.21
C MET A 521 10.01 -29.19 -13.51
N ASN A 522 10.79 -29.99 -12.77
CA ASN A 522 12.21 -30.20 -13.05
C ASN A 522 12.48 -31.45 -13.93
N THR A 523 11.45 -32.10 -14.49
CA THR A 523 11.65 -33.20 -15.45
C THR A 523 12.04 -32.70 -16.84
N ASP A 524 12.94 -33.41 -17.52
CA ASP A 524 13.36 -33.07 -18.89
C ASP A 524 12.20 -33.06 -19.88
N GLN A 525 11.22 -33.96 -19.70
CA GLN A 525 10.00 -33.99 -20.51
C GLN A 525 9.22 -32.67 -20.37
N TYR A 526 8.96 -32.21 -19.15
CA TYR A 526 8.25 -30.95 -18.92
C TYR A 526 9.05 -29.74 -19.45
N ASN A 527 10.37 -29.70 -19.20
CA ASN A 527 11.25 -28.64 -19.71
C ASN A 527 11.22 -28.56 -21.25
N ARG A 528 11.38 -29.69 -21.95
CA ARG A 528 11.34 -29.76 -23.41
C ARG A 528 9.98 -29.31 -23.96
N VAL A 529 8.88 -29.82 -23.41
CA VAL A 529 7.52 -29.46 -23.85
C VAL A 529 7.24 -27.96 -23.64
N VAL A 530 7.67 -27.36 -22.53
CA VAL A 530 7.47 -25.91 -22.28
C VAL A 530 8.33 -25.04 -23.18
N VAL A 531 9.61 -25.38 -23.37
CA VAL A 531 10.51 -24.62 -24.27
C VAL A 531 10.02 -24.70 -25.72
N TRP A 532 9.62 -25.89 -26.17
CA TRP A 532 9.09 -26.05 -27.53
C TRP A 532 7.75 -25.34 -27.72
N LEU A 533 6.82 -25.42 -26.75
CA LEU A 533 5.56 -24.67 -26.77
C LEU A 533 5.77 -23.15 -26.83
N GLN A 534 6.80 -22.63 -26.17
CA GLN A 534 7.19 -21.21 -26.26
C GLN A 534 7.76 -20.86 -27.63
N GLY A 535 8.71 -21.65 -28.14
CA GLY A 535 9.30 -21.47 -29.47
C GLY A 535 8.26 -21.50 -30.58
N LEU A 536 7.41 -22.52 -30.60
CA LEU A 536 6.32 -22.70 -31.57
C LEU A 536 5.27 -21.57 -31.49
N THR A 537 4.95 -21.08 -30.29
CA THR A 537 4.08 -19.91 -30.13
C THR A 537 4.74 -18.66 -30.72
N GLY A 538 6.02 -18.42 -30.45
CA GLY A 538 6.78 -17.30 -31.02
C GLY A 538 7.09 -17.44 -32.51
N LEU A 539 6.97 -18.63 -33.10
CA LEU A 539 6.96 -18.83 -34.56
C LEU A 539 5.59 -18.46 -35.14
N LEU A 540 4.50 -19.02 -34.61
CA LEU A 540 3.13 -18.69 -35.01
C LEU A 540 2.84 -17.19 -34.94
N GLU A 541 3.24 -16.51 -33.86
CA GLU A 541 3.04 -15.06 -33.69
C GLU A 541 3.73 -14.21 -34.78
N ARG A 542 4.82 -14.71 -35.38
CA ARG A 542 5.54 -14.06 -36.48
C ARG A 542 5.09 -14.51 -37.88
N MET A 543 4.73 -15.78 -38.05
CA MET A 543 4.43 -16.36 -39.37
C MET A 543 2.95 -16.30 -39.75
N GLN A 544 2.05 -15.95 -38.82
CA GLN A 544 0.62 -15.70 -39.11
C GLN A 544 0.36 -14.52 -40.07
N THR A 545 1.39 -13.79 -40.51
CA THR A 545 1.28 -12.71 -41.51
C THR A 545 1.34 -13.20 -42.96
N TYR A 546 1.63 -14.48 -43.20
CA TYR A 546 1.72 -15.06 -44.54
C TYR A 546 0.39 -15.70 -44.95
N GLU A 547 -0.19 -15.25 -46.06
CA GLU A 547 -1.52 -15.64 -46.54
C GLU A 547 -1.52 -16.65 -47.70
N ASP A 548 -0.37 -17.16 -48.13
CA ASP A 548 -0.29 -18.17 -49.18
C ASP A 548 -0.86 -19.55 -48.74
N ALA A 549 -1.09 -20.43 -49.72
CA ALA A 549 -1.72 -21.73 -49.44
C ALA A 549 -0.82 -22.66 -48.60
N GLU A 550 0.49 -22.66 -48.87
CA GLU A 550 1.46 -23.55 -48.22
C GLU A 550 1.71 -23.12 -46.77
N SER A 551 1.95 -21.82 -46.52
CA SER A 551 2.06 -21.25 -45.18
C SER A 551 0.80 -21.50 -44.35
N ARG A 552 -0.40 -21.40 -44.93
CA ARG A 552 -1.64 -21.70 -44.21
C ARG A 552 -1.78 -23.18 -43.82
N MET A 553 -1.23 -24.11 -44.59
CA MET A 553 -1.17 -25.53 -44.18
C MET A 553 -0.20 -25.72 -43.02
N VAL A 554 1.03 -25.19 -43.13
CA VAL A 554 2.05 -25.27 -42.06
C VAL A 554 1.56 -24.62 -40.75
N LEU A 555 0.90 -23.46 -40.84
CA LEU A 555 0.29 -22.80 -39.68
C LEU A 555 -0.81 -23.65 -39.02
N GLN A 556 -1.62 -24.39 -39.79
CA GLN A 556 -2.62 -25.30 -39.23
C GLN A 556 -1.98 -26.49 -38.50
N GLU A 557 -0.90 -27.07 -39.04
CA GLU A 557 -0.14 -28.14 -38.38
C GLU A 557 0.52 -27.63 -37.08
N TRP A 558 1.16 -26.46 -37.11
CA TRP A 558 1.73 -25.83 -35.92
C TRP A 558 0.67 -25.45 -34.88
N ILE A 559 -0.54 -25.05 -35.28
CA ILE A 559 -1.67 -24.82 -34.35
C ILE A 559 -2.12 -26.14 -33.71
N LYS A 560 -2.18 -27.24 -34.46
CA LYS A 560 -2.50 -28.58 -33.95
C LYS A 560 -1.45 -29.05 -32.94
N GLU A 561 -0.18 -29.05 -33.32
CA GLU A 561 0.94 -29.43 -32.46
C GLU A 561 0.98 -28.57 -31.19
N ARG A 562 0.80 -27.25 -31.32
CA ARG A 562 0.70 -26.33 -30.16
C ARG A 562 -0.43 -26.71 -29.21
N ASN A 563 -1.57 -27.18 -29.71
CA ASN A 563 -2.67 -27.61 -28.85
C ASN A 563 -2.36 -28.95 -28.15
N GLU A 564 -1.70 -29.89 -28.83
CA GLU A 564 -1.21 -31.15 -28.26
C GLU A 564 -0.17 -30.89 -27.15
N LEU A 565 0.81 -30.00 -27.39
CA LEU A 565 1.77 -29.52 -26.38
C LEU A 565 1.06 -28.84 -25.19
N ARG A 566 0.01 -28.05 -25.44
CA ARG A 566 -0.77 -27.39 -24.38
C ARG A 566 -1.54 -28.37 -23.49
N GLU A 567 -2.02 -29.49 -24.01
CA GLU A 567 -2.58 -30.55 -23.18
C GLU A 567 -1.49 -31.38 -22.49
N MET A 568 -0.35 -31.66 -23.14
CA MET A 568 0.79 -32.31 -22.47
C MET A 568 1.30 -31.52 -21.24
N THR A 569 1.40 -30.18 -21.31
CA THR A 569 1.78 -29.37 -20.13
C THR A 569 0.78 -29.46 -18.97
N LYS A 570 -0.45 -29.92 -19.22
CA LYS A 570 -1.50 -30.15 -18.21
C LYS A 570 -1.45 -31.60 -17.69
N THR A 571 -1.46 -32.60 -18.58
CA THR A 571 -1.57 -34.02 -18.22
C THR A 571 -0.35 -34.57 -17.49
N ILE A 572 0.84 -33.97 -17.69
CA ILE A 572 2.09 -34.28 -16.97
C ILE A 572 1.99 -34.07 -15.44
N PHE A 573 0.99 -33.32 -14.95
CA PHE A 573 0.70 -33.18 -13.51
C PHE A 573 -0.39 -34.17 -13.08
N ASN A 574 -1.61 -33.68 -12.84
CA ASN A 574 -2.80 -34.49 -12.65
C ASN A 574 -3.54 -34.62 -14.00
N PRO A 575 -3.83 -35.83 -14.51
CA PRO A 575 -4.44 -35.98 -15.83
C PRO A 575 -5.79 -35.25 -16.03
N GLN A 576 -6.60 -35.13 -14.97
CA GLN A 576 -7.93 -34.53 -15.02
C GLN A 576 -7.87 -32.99 -14.86
N PHE A 577 -7.10 -32.49 -13.88
CA PHE A 577 -7.13 -31.10 -13.46
C PHE A 577 -5.80 -30.33 -13.65
N GLY A 578 -4.70 -31.00 -14.00
CA GLY A 578 -3.37 -30.40 -14.17
C GLY A 578 -2.75 -29.84 -12.88
N SER A 579 -1.85 -28.86 -13.02
CA SER A 579 -1.17 -28.18 -11.91
C SER A 579 -2.16 -27.41 -10.99
N ILE A 580 -1.92 -27.46 -9.68
CA ILE A 580 -2.61 -26.66 -8.66
C ILE A 580 -2.36 -25.15 -8.86
N PHE A 581 -1.19 -24.78 -9.39
CA PHE A 581 -0.77 -23.39 -9.51
C PHE A 581 -1.12 -22.73 -10.85
N ARG A 582 -1.27 -23.52 -11.94
CA ARG A 582 -1.47 -22.99 -13.30
C ARG A 582 -2.53 -23.75 -14.12
N THR A 583 -3.20 -23.02 -15.01
CA THR A 583 -4.07 -23.53 -16.09
C THR A 583 -3.50 -23.03 -17.42
N HIS A 584 -2.79 -23.91 -18.13
CA HIS A 584 -1.91 -23.59 -19.27
C HIS A 584 -0.96 -22.41 -18.97
N HIS A 585 -1.30 -21.19 -19.39
CA HIS A 585 -0.52 -19.98 -19.13
C HIS A 585 -0.96 -19.25 -17.86
N ASN A 586 -2.26 -19.19 -17.57
CA ASN A 586 -2.82 -18.40 -16.46
C ASN A 586 -2.57 -19.05 -15.09
N PRO A 587 -2.25 -18.26 -14.04
CA PRO A 587 -2.30 -18.77 -12.68
C PRO A 587 -3.73 -19.17 -12.30
N THR A 588 -3.88 -20.18 -11.44
CA THR A 588 -5.20 -20.57 -10.91
C THR A 588 -5.74 -19.51 -9.94
N TYR A 589 -7.05 -19.56 -9.66
CA TYR A 589 -7.63 -18.78 -8.58
C TYR A 589 -6.95 -19.05 -7.22
N PHE A 590 -6.58 -20.32 -6.94
CA PHE A 590 -5.77 -20.71 -5.79
C PHE A 590 -4.42 -19.97 -5.74
N SER A 591 -3.67 -19.95 -6.85
CA SER A 591 -2.41 -19.21 -6.97
C SER A 591 -2.59 -17.70 -6.79
N ARG A 592 -3.65 -17.10 -7.37
CA ARG A 592 -3.96 -15.66 -7.21
C ARG A 592 -4.35 -15.31 -5.77
N ARG A 593 -5.05 -16.20 -5.06
CA ARG A 593 -5.42 -16.06 -3.63
C ARG A 593 -4.21 -16.25 -2.72
N LEU A 594 -3.35 -17.23 -3.00
CA LEU A 594 -2.08 -17.46 -2.30
C LEU A 594 -1.20 -16.21 -2.33
N SER A 595 -0.94 -15.64 -3.52
CA SER A 595 -0.13 -14.42 -3.68
C SER A 595 -0.73 -13.18 -2.97
N ARG A 596 -2.05 -13.20 -2.70
CA ARG A 596 -2.77 -12.15 -1.97
C ARG A 596 -2.71 -12.32 -0.44
N PHE A 597 -2.78 -13.55 0.06
CA PHE A 597 -3.01 -13.87 1.48
C PHE A 597 -1.86 -14.59 2.19
N ALA A 598 -0.78 -14.91 1.49
CA ALA A 598 0.48 -15.34 2.07
C ALA A 598 1.58 -14.36 1.67
N ASP A 599 2.45 -14.02 2.61
CA ASP A 599 3.71 -13.32 2.35
C ASP A 599 4.78 -14.27 1.82
N ILE A 600 4.85 -15.47 2.41
CA ILE A 600 5.72 -16.58 2.01
C ILE A 600 4.91 -17.87 1.90
N TYR A 601 5.38 -18.82 1.10
CA TYR A 601 4.79 -20.16 1.04
C TYR A 601 5.88 -21.21 0.82
N MET A 602 5.66 -22.42 1.34
CA MET A 602 6.65 -23.51 1.30
C MET A 602 6.00 -24.89 1.31
N ALA A 603 6.75 -25.91 0.86
CA ALA A 603 6.24 -27.27 0.80
C ALA A 603 6.08 -27.90 2.19
N SER A 604 6.97 -27.59 3.13
CA SER A 604 6.90 -28.06 4.51
C SER A 604 7.62 -27.07 5.41
N LEU A 605 7.19 -26.94 6.68
CA LEU A 605 7.78 -26.00 7.63
C LEU A 605 9.29 -26.20 7.85
N SER A 606 9.80 -27.39 7.59
CA SER A 606 11.24 -27.70 7.60
C SER A 606 12.06 -26.80 6.67
N CYS A 607 11.48 -26.31 5.56
CA CYS A 607 12.16 -25.41 4.60
C CYS A 607 12.71 -24.13 5.26
N ILE A 608 12.08 -23.61 6.32
CA ILE A 608 12.58 -22.41 7.00
C ILE A 608 13.90 -22.65 7.76
N LEU A 609 14.28 -23.90 8.05
CA LEU A 609 15.57 -24.24 8.68
C LEU A 609 16.76 -24.00 7.74
N SER A 610 16.53 -23.94 6.43
CA SER A 610 17.54 -23.61 5.43
C SER A 610 17.86 -22.11 5.35
N TYR A 611 17.28 -21.28 6.25
CA TYR A 611 17.45 -19.84 6.27
C TYR A 611 17.87 -19.36 7.66
N ASN A 612 18.78 -18.38 7.70
CA ASN A 612 19.18 -17.69 8.92
C ASN A 612 18.04 -16.77 9.39
N LEU A 613 17.87 -16.61 10.71
CA LEU A 613 16.90 -15.68 11.33
C LEU A 613 17.11 -14.21 10.92
N HIS A 614 18.26 -13.84 10.35
CA HIS A 614 18.49 -12.50 9.79
C HIS A 614 18.07 -12.35 8.31
N ASN A 615 17.59 -13.41 7.64
CA ASN A 615 17.27 -13.35 6.22
C ASN A 615 16.03 -12.48 5.94
N THR A 616 16.09 -11.72 4.84
CA THR A 616 14.92 -11.03 4.25
C THR A 616 14.48 -11.74 2.98
N PHE A 617 13.20 -12.10 2.91
CA PHE A 617 12.53 -12.55 1.69
C PHE A 617 12.01 -11.35 0.91
N TYR A 618 12.58 -11.13 -0.28
CA TYR A 618 12.17 -10.07 -1.20
C TYR A 618 11.21 -10.64 -2.27
N PRO A 619 10.03 -10.02 -2.49
CA PRO A 619 9.12 -10.47 -3.53
C PRO A 619 9.69 -10.17 -4.92
N ARG A 620 9.75 -11.18 -5.80
CA ARG A 620 10.19 -11.00 -7.20
C ARG A 620 9.24 -10.04 -7.93
N ARG A 621 9.81 -9.16 -8.76
CA ARG A 621 9.07 -8.20 -9.60
C ARG A 621 8.39 -8.94 -10.76
N THR A 622 7.07 -9.07 -10.72
CA THR A 622 6.30 -9.51 -11.89
C THR A 622 6.28 -8.39 -12.93
N PRO A 623 6.77 -8.59 -14.17
CA PRO A 623 6.67 -7.59 -15.22
C PRO A 623 5.22 -7.43 -15.71
N LEU A 624 4.88 -6.23 -16.20
CA LEU A 624 3.64 -5.96 -16.92
C LEU A 624 3.80 -6.30 -18.41
N GLN A 625 2.69 -6.55 -19.12
CA GLN A 625 2.71 -6.98 -20.52
C GLN A 625 3.35 -5.97 -21.50
N HIS A 626 3.43 -4.69 -21.12
CA HIS A 626 4.06 -3.62 -21.91
C HIS A 626 5.49 -3.29 -21.45
N GLU A 627 6.04 -4.00 -20.45
CA GLU A 627 7.42 -3.82 -20.01
C GLU A 627 8.33 -4.77 -20.77
N ALA A 628 9.52 -4.30 -21.16
CA ALA A 628 10.51 -5.13 -21.82
C ALA A 628 10.86 -6.35 -20.94
N SER A 629 10.55 -7.55 -21.42
CA SER A 629 10.80 -8.78 -20.68
C SER A 629 12.29 -9.03 -20.58
N LEU A 630 12.86 -8.80 -19.39
CA LEU A 630 14.21 -9.22 -19.04
C LEU A 630 14.22 -10.76 -18.87
N TRP A 631 14.28 -11.48 -19.99
CA TRP A 631 14.24 -12.95 -20.04
C TRP A 631 15.36 -13.62 -19.24
N SER A 632 16.50 -12.94 -19.05
CA SER A 632 17.71 -13.45 -18.40
C SER A 632 17.50 -13.98 -16.98
N ASP A 633 16.80 -13.22 -16.12
CA ASP A 633 16.76 -13.49 -14.67
C ASP A 633 15.73 -14.57 -14.28
N GLN A 634 14.82 -14.94 -15.18
CA GLN A 634 13.79 -15.94 -14.87
C GLN A 634 14.35 -17.37 -14.81
N ILE A 635 15.52 -17.62 -15.43
CA ILE A 635 16.27 -18.88 -15.37
C ILE A 635 17.30 -18.88 -14.22
N GLY A 636 17.08 -18.05 -13.19
CA GLY A 636 17.94 -17.91 -12.01
C GLY A 636 17.96 -19.12 -11.06
N ALA A 637 18.38 -20.29 -11.55
CA ALA A 637 18.66 -21.53 -10.81
C ALA A 637 19.66 -22.41 -11.60
N SER A 638 20.92 -21.95 -11.66
CA SER A 638 22.09 -22.50 -12.37
C SER A 638 22.09 -22.37 -13.92
N PRO A 639 23.10 -21.69 -14.52
CA PRO A 639 23.34 -21.70 -15.97
C PRO A 639 23.56 -23.10 -16.56
N SER A 640 24.02 -24.06 -15.74
CA SER A 640 24.32 -25.45 -16.14
C SER A 640 23.08 -26.31 -16.46
N LYS A 641 21.87 -25.74 -16.53
CA LYS A 641 20.62 -26.51 -16.72
C LYS A 641 20.18 -26.72 -18.17
N TYR A 642 20.72 -25.99 -19.15
CA TYR A 642 20.19 -25.98 -20.51
C TYR A 642 21.26 -26.11 -21.61
N PRO A 643 21.96 -27.26 -21.72
CA PRO A 643 22.91 -27.50 -22.82
C PRO A 643 22.25 -27.52 -24.21
N TYR A 644 20.91 -27.69 -24.28
CA TYR A 644 20.17 -27.75 -25.54
C TYR A 644 19.92 -26.39 -26.24
N ILE A 645 20.30 -25.27 -25.62
CA ILE A 645 20.13 -23.93 -26.23
C ILE A 645 21.04 -23.77 -27.47
N GLU A 646 22.23 -24.36 -27.46
CA GLU A 646 23.16 -24.31 -28.60
C GLU A 646 22.62 -25.03 -29.83
N GLY A 647 21.82 -26.10 -29.65
CA GLY A 647 21.17 -26.81 -30.76
C GLY A 647 20.05 -25.99 -31.43
N LEU A 648 19.32 -25.17 -30.67
CA LEU A 648 18.29 -24.28 -31.22
C LEU A 648 18.89 -23.12 -32.05
N ALA A 649 20.16 -22.76 -31.82
CA ALA A 649 20.86 -21.76 -32.61
C ALA A 649 21.34 -22.27 -33.99
N GLN A 650 21.21 -23.57 -34.26
CA GLN A 650 21.60 -24.19 -35.55
C GLN A 650 20.43 -24.39 -36.52
N ILE A 651 19.19 -24.13 -36.09
CA ILE A 651 18.04 -24.08 -37.01
C ILE A 651 18.04 -22.70 -37.69
N LYS A 652 18.44 -22.70 -38.97
CA LYS A 652 18.56 -21.52 -39.83
C LYS A 652 17.61 -21.62 -41.02
#